data_AF-A0A9N9HU09-F1
#
_entry.id   AF-A0A9N9HU09-F1
#
_cell.length_a   1.000
_cell.length_b   1.000
_cell.length_c   1.000
_cell.angle_alpha   90.00
_cell.angle_beta   90.00
_cell.angle_gamma   90.00
#
_symmetry.space_group_name_H-M   'P 1'
#
loop_
_entity.id
_entity.type
_entity.pdbx_description
1 polymer ?
#
loop_
_entity_poly.entity_id
_entity_poly.type
_entity_poly.pdbx_seq_one_letter_code
_entity_poly.pdbx_strand_id
1 'polypeptide(L)'
;ARAMSSESILEDYKKIKYFAIFPALNVARVGNSDEYYVGSEIPGVYVGKGDESFLFKDKNNKVKPQAARFRIYGYDEKQRPIREIKLTDADASDVKIKIDWHFEFANKKAAHTKFSGILRYKESDPKRNAEWPYDRSTLMAITRGSLSSEKPQKTKELTANVYRQGNDDNSGKKLNLGKVILENTGSLLVIGGKGESGTVKDGSLITNYVNNDYWYDDTSDGSIDATVEIGIGSTSMTTIRNREGKAWVLVAPPKYTPGIGNLVPLYQIISETQHPVDSEHPIDPKVVFDLDNRVDPENPKSSWVNQLAFNGHGLHKQASSAEFNGQAYDYFMPPLAGNDGDNTPTVPDTYLTISRGQYILLQKWADGDFEEGKPPKEYHYKFGMNDGDYPQYVEGGKNYKFEEIVPNVFDQIKCLNKAALQWSAGGAFYPGIEMTYRSYDKNTFDEKSDFRINTKTISPGDINAFMALPWQADFYECNTHWWPAQRPDITIPYSDDRKKDIEKYGVSLDYFENWTRGFRTVEIDDMPNWGSMDMAKKWDRQVSNVLLGFIVEKQLEGEKKAFFEVERDDIFKVEMNNVDDKENKYNLDDLHEMLKIAMMVEISTIPAYLYALYSIKPGTEIGDEVRAQIRHVAAEEMLHLSLVANLIAAIGRQPKFYSKEMFPFYPCPLPHIKQGSLVVHLSKANKATLETFVNIEKPDTDQMTNVRIDEDEFNADSIGDLYYAIKKVFKSLDEQHRIRYNTLFQLGPGMGYAPSSGDKNFEGLILVKDCDDAIKAIDLIIHQGEGGKCVAVKINATINVKISGKIKDGKKVKIRGAIEVASEKRPEEKKNGSIKGTIGVKSYKDGKITGEIYGKVLGEIRGIIKGTVEDESIVINDSDKVPAINGVVIKNGEIDDSHHAVFSYCLSEVESASESDYQLWPVVDNPTAANYTNPLTQDEISYADPNIVTTLIAFNASYSYLMLLLQAVWRTDGQKKKMLIMGGMPALMHGVLKPIATFLAKTPVSTDMNAGASFSYYQFDKASSPKDQLKKAIEAASEAFSHSDELKNAVTAVDALPDLSQEIFLLL
;
A
#
# COMPACT_ATOMS: atom_id res chain seq x y z
N ALA A 1 28.03 19.22 37.90
CA ALA A 1 29.34 18.71 38.35
C ALA A 1 30.10 19.84 39.06
N ARG A 2 30.83 19.58 40.15
CA ARG A 2 31.82 20.56 40.66
C ARG A 2 32.90 20.67 39.59
N ALA A 3 33.21 21.88 39.12
CA ALA A 3 34.37 22.12 38.27
C ALA A 3 35.61 21.50 38.95
N MET A 4 36.31 20.59 38.27
CA MET A 4 37.56 20.04 38.79
C MET A 4 38.55 21.18 39.01
N SER A 5 39.30 21.14 40.11
CA SER A 5 40.34 22.14 40.36
C SER A 5 41.42 22.06 39.29
N SER A 6 42.05 23.20 38.97
CA SER A 6 43.21 23.28 38.06
C SER A 6 44.33 22.31 38.45
N GLU A 7 44.50 22.05 39.75
CA GLU A 7 45.45 21.09 40.30
C GLU A 7 45.13 19.63 39.91
N SER A 8 43.84 19.25 39.85
CA SER A 8 43.42 17.92 39.39
C SER A 8 43.71 17.72 37.90
N ILE A 9 43.50 18.76 37.07
CA ILE A 9 43.77 18.70 35.63
C ILE A 9 45.27 18.48 35.40
N LEU A 10 46.10 19.29 36.03
CA LEU A 10 47.56 19.20 35.92
C LEU A 10 48.07 17.80 36.32
N GLU A 11 47.54 17.22 37.39
CA GLU A 11 47.96 15.91 37.88
C GLU A 11 47.57 14.75 36.95
N ASP A 12 46.45 14.87 36.25
CA ASP A 12 46.09 13.91 35.20
C ASP A 12 47.06 13.99 34.02
N TYR A 13 47.38 15.19 33.54
CA TYR A 13 48.28 15.39 32.39
C TYR A 13 49.70 14.86 32.65
N LYS A 14 50.21 14.93 33.89
CA LYS A 14 51.50 14.33 34.26
C LYS A 14 51.54 12.80 34.06
N LYS A 15 50.39 12.13 34.20
CA LYS A 15 50.28 10.67 34.09
C LYS A 15 50.17 10.20 32.65
N ILE A 16 49.74 11.04 31.71
CA ILE A 16 49.52 10.67 30.32
C ILE A 16 50.86 10.35 29.63
N LYS A 17 50.98 9.14 29.08
CA LYS A 17 52.11 8.65 28.27
C LYS A 17 51.74 8.20 26.87
N TYR A 18 50.46 7.90 26.64
CA TYR A 18 49.95 7.51 25.34
C TYR A 18 48.63 8.23 25.07
N PHE A 19 48.20 8.24 23.80
CA PHE A 19 46.85 8.67 23.45
C PHE A 19 46.20 7.69 22.46
N ALA A 20 44.87 7.73 22.35
CA ALA A 20 44.11 7.10 21.26
C ALA A 20 42.94 8.00 20.83
N ILE A 21 42.45 7.77 19.61
CA ILE A 21 41.36 8.55 18.99
C ILE A 21 40.06 7.75 19.09
N PHE A 22 38.98 8.39 19.53
CA PHE A 22 37.64 7.79 19.64
C PHE A 22 36.54 8.69 19.03
N PRO A 23 35.47 8.12 18.46
CA PRO A 23 35.26 6.68 18.22
C PRO A 23 36.33 6.07 17.31
N ALA A 24 36.63 4.78 17.49
CA ALA A 24 37.59 4.06 16.66
C ALA A 24 37.10 3.92 15.21
N LEU A 25 35.79 3.71 15.04
CA LEU A 25 35.06 3.75 13.77
C LEU A 25 33.81 4.61 13.95
N ASN A 26 33.62 5.64 13.13
CA ASN A 26 32.48 6.55 13.21
C ASN A 26 31.75 6.68 11.86
N VAL A 27 30.54 7.26 11.88
CA VAL A 27 29.68 7.39 10.69
C VAL A 27 29.27 8.86 10.48
N ALA A 28 29.69 9.41 9.35
CA ALA A 28 29.17 10.65 8.79
C ALA A 28 28.17 10.33 7.68
N ARG A 29 27.29 11.28 7.34
CA ARG A 29 26.30 11.10 6.26
C ARG A 29 26.32 12.27 5.30
N VAL A 30 26.13 11.97 4.02
CA VAL A 30 26.05 12.98 2.95
C VAL A 30 24.80 13.85 3.11
N GLY A 31 24.87 15.08 2.59
CA GLY A 31 23.74 16.02 2.56
C GLY A 31 24.09 17.28 1.79
N ASN A 32 23.15 17.80 1.01
CA ASN A 32 23.42 18.88 0.06
C ASN A 32 23.35 20.30 0.66
N SER A 33 22.98 20.45 1.95
CA SER A 33 23.02 21.72 2.67
C SER A 33 24.45 22.11 3.09
N ASP A 34 24.67 23.41 3.31
CA ASP A 34 25.88 23.93 3.96
C ASP A 34 25.80 23.89 5.50
N GLU A 35 24.56 23.85 6.03
CA GLU A 35 24.28 23.58 7.44
C GLU A 35 24.45 22.10 7.75
N TYR A 36 24.81 21.74 8.98
CA TYR A 36 25.00 20.35 9.41
C TYR A 36 24.49 20.16 10.84
N TYR A 37 24.36 18.89 11.25
CA TYR A 37 24.20 18.50 12.65
C TYR A 37 25.23 17.44 13.02
N VAL A 38 25.58 17.32 14.30
CA VAL A 38 26.54 16.32 14.77
C VAL A 38 25.79 15.04 15.18
N GLY A 39 26.33 13.86 14.91
CA GLY A 39 25.74 12.61 15.39
C GLY A 39 25.68 12.57 16.92
N SER A 40 24.72 11.83 17.48
CA SER A 40 24.67 11.59 18.92
C SER A 40 25.91 10.81 19.38
N GLU A 41 26.44 11.20 20.54
CA GLU A 41 27.57 10.55 21.22
C GLU A 41 27.09 9.63 22.37
N ILE A 42 25.78 9.58 22.62
CA ILE A 42 25.14 8.76 23.65
C ILE A 42 24.37 7.62 22.98
N PRO A 43 24.74 6.34 23.24
CA PRO A 43 23.94 5.19 22.83
C PRO A 43 22.48 5.31 23.29
N GLY A 44 21.52 4.87 22.47
CA GLY A 44 20.09 5.00 22.78
C GLY A 44 19.44 6.35 22.49
N VAL A 45 20.26 7.39 22.25
CA VAL A 45 19.79 8.72 21.86
C VAL A 45 20.07 8.92 20.39
N TYR A 46 19.03 8.99 19.56
CA TYR A 46 19.15 9.34 18.14
C TYR A 46 19.07 10.85 17.94
N VAL A 47 19.53 11.33 16.79
CA VAL A 47 19.46 12.75 16.41
C VAL A 47 17.99 13.18 16.32
N GLY A 48 17.63 14.25 17.03
CA GLY A 48 16.26 14.78 17.10
C GLY A 48 15.34 14.07 18.11
N LYS A 49 15.85 13.09 18.89
CA LYS A 49 15.06 12.41 19.93
C LYS A 49 14.46 13.42 20.91
N GLY A 50 13.13 13.45 21.04
CA GLY A 50 12.44 14.32 21.99
C GLY A 50 12.50 15.83 21.68
N ASP A 51 12.94 16.23 20.48
CA ASP A 51 12.89 17.60 19.98
C ASP A 51 12.06 17.65 18.69
N GLU A 52 10.76 17.91 18.84
CA GLU A 52 9.83 17.97 17.72
C GLU A 52 10.10 19.13 16.75
N SER A 53 10.94 20.09 17.15
CA SER A 53 11.34 21.25 16.35
C SER A 53 12.65 21.03 15.59
N PHE A 54 13.32 19.89 15.80
CA PHE A 54 14.55 19.57 15.10
C PHE A 54 14.28 19.37 13.60
N LEU A 55 15.03 20.08 12.76
CA LEU A 55 14.92 20.03 11.31
C LEU A 55 16.14 19.36 10.68
N PHE A 56 15.91 18.28 9.94
CA PHE A 56 16.91 17.56 9.17
C PHE A 56 17.25 18.26 7.84
N LYS A 57 16.42 19.23 7.43
CA LYS A 57 16.64 20.09 6.27
C LYS A 57 16.87 21.53 6.69
N ASP A 58 17.57 22.28 5.84
CA ASP A 58 17.72 23.72 5.98
C ASP A 58 16.48 24.46 5.47
N LYS A 59 16.48 25.79 5.63
CA LYS A 59 15.41 26.68 5.16
C LYS A 59 15.11 26.62 3.66
N ASN A 60 16.03 26.08 2.86
CA ASN A 60 15.86 25.89 1.42
C ASN A 60 15.47 24.44 1.08
N ASN A 61 15.05 23.66 2.07
CA ASN A 61 14.73 22.23 1.99
C ASN A 61 15.89 21.34 1.53
N LYS A 62 17.15 21.78 1.72
CA LYS A 62 18.33 20.94 1.47
C LYS A 62 18.62 20.07 2.68
N VAL A 63 18.97 18.81 2.46
CA VAL A 63 19.29 17.85 3.53
C VAL A 63 20.61 18.25 4.21
N LYS A 64 20.57 18.41 5.54
CA LYS A 64 21.76 18.66 6.35
C LYS A 64 22.58 17.37 6.49
N PRO A 65 23.88 17.35 6.13
CA PRO A 65 24.74 16.23 6.43
C PRO A 65 24.87 15.99 7.95
N GLN A 66 25.00 14.71 8.31
CA GLN A 66 25.37 14.31 9.67
C GLN A 66 26.89 14.29 9.79
N ALA A 67 27.42 15.01 10.77
CA ALA A 67 28.84 15.11 11.05
C ALA A 67 29.29 14.09 12.11
N ALA A 68 30.47 13.50 11.91
CA ALA A 68 31.12 12.57 12.82
C ALA A 68 32.22 13.28 13.60
N ARG A 69 32.12 13.32 14.94
CA ARG A 69 33.14 13.91 15.82
C ARG A 69 34.17 12.85 16.26
N PHE A 70 35.43 13.25 16.29
CA PHE A 70 36.54 12.49 16.85
C PHE A 70 37.22 13.27 17.97
N ARG A 71 37.53 12.56 19.05
CA ARG A 71 38.14 13.05 20.28
C ARG A 71 39.43 12.28 20.57
N ILE A 72 40.29 12.87 21.39
CA ILE A 72 41.56 12.25 21.80
C ILE A 72 41.51 11.95 23.29
N TYR A 73 41.83 10.72 23.69
CA TYR A 73 41.90 10.30 25.08
C TYR A 73 43.33 9.95 25.46
N GLY A 74 43.79 10.46 26.60
CA GLY A 74 45.09 10.19 27.18
C GLY A 74 45.10 8.97 28.11
N TYR A 75 46.20 8.24 28.10
CA TYR A 75 46.40 6.98 28.82
C TYR A 75 47.69 7.01 29.64
N ASP A 76 47.70 6.36 30.80
CA ASP A 76 48.90 6.23 31.63
C ASP A 76 49.86 5.12 31.16
N GLU A 77 50.98 4.96 31.86
CA GLU A 77 51.96 3.87 31.61
C GLU A 77 51.35 2.47 31.67
N LYS A 78 50.29 2.31 32.46
CA LYS A 78 49.56 1.04 32.64
C LYS A 78 48.44 0.87 31.62
N GLN A 79 48.38 1.70 30.58
CA GLN A 79 47.38 1.65 29.51
C GLN A 79 45.94 1.89 30.02
N ARG A 80 45.77 2.62 31.12
CA ARG A 80 44.45 2.99 31.64
C ARG A 80 44.04 4.36 31.12
N PRO A 81 42.80 4.55 30.63
CA PRO A 81 42.35 5.85 30.17
C PRO A 81 42.25 6.81 31.36
N ILE A 82 42.77 8.01 31.20
CA ILE A 82 42.85 9.03 32.26
C ILE A 82 41.84 10.13 32.03
N ARG A 83 41.82 10.73 30.83
CA ARG A 83 40.92 11.83 30.45
C ARG A 83 40.91 12.07 28.96
N GLU A 84 39.93 12.82 28.48
CA GLU A 84 39.98 13.47 27.17
C GLU A 84 41.06 14.59 27.17
N ILE A 85 41.86 14.67 26.11
CA ILE A 85 42.84 15.73 25.89
C ILE A 85 42.15 16.87 25.14
N LYS A 86 41.93 18.00 25.81
CA LYS A 86 41.25 19.18 25.25
C LYS A 86 42.17 20.38 25.24
N LEU A 87 42.18 21.14 24.15
CA LEU A 87 42.89 22.41 24.05
C LEU A 87 42.44 23.41 25.13
N THR A 88 41.17 23.40 25.52
CA THR A 88 40.62 24.26 26.58
C THR A 88 41.17 23.94 27.98
N ASP A 89 41.82 22.78 28.17
CA ASP A 89 42.50 22.48 29.45
C ASP A 89 43.77 23.31 29.63
N ALA A 90 44.37 23.79 28.54
CA ALA A 90 45.53 24.67 28.57
C ALA A 90 45.19 26.06 29.15
N ASP A 91 43.92 26.47 29.05
CA ASP A 91 43.44 27.75 29.60
C ASP A 91 43.19 27.65 31.12
N ALA A 92 43.02 26.43 31.65
CA ALA A 92 42.63 26.17 33.03
C ALA A 92 43.78 25.68 33.93
N SER A 93 44.96 25.40 33.37
CA SER A 93 46.09 24.79 34.08
C SER A 93 47.43 25.13 33.41
N ASP A 94 48.55 24.89 34.10
CA ASP A 94 49.91 25.11 33.56
C ASP A 94 50.33 23.98 32.59
N VAL A 95 49.48 23.73 31.58
CA VAL A 95 49.62 22.68 30.57
C VAL A 95 49.57 23.34 29.19
N LYS A 96 50.45 22.92 28.29
CA LYS A 96 50.47 23.32 26.88
C LYS A 96 50.12 22.11 26.03
N ILE A 97 49.23 22.28 25.07
CA ILE A 97 48.71 21.19 24.24
C ILE A 97 48.74 21.63 22.78
N LYS A 98 49.25 20.75 21.92
CA LYS A 98 49.20 20.90 20.47
C LYS A 98 48.66 19.62 19.85
N ILE A 99 47.72 19.78 18.92
CA ILE A 99 47.06 18.68 18.22
C ILE A 99 47.14 18.97 16.71
N ASP A 100 47.80 18.08 15.99
CA ASP A 100 47.86 18.08 14.53
C ASP A 100 47.12 16.85 14.00
N TRP A 101 45.95 17.07 13.41
CA TRP A 101 45.16 16.01 12.77
C TRP A 101 45.65 15.74 11.35
N HIS A 102 45.69 14.46 10.97
CA HIS A 102 46.01 13.98 9.64
C HIS A 102 44.89 13.07 9.14
N PHE A 103 44.49 13.23 7.88
CA PHE A 103 43.38 12.47 7.33
C PHE A 103 43.55 12.17 5.85
N GLU A 104 42.99 11.03 5.45
CA GLU A 104 42.95 10.56 4.07
C GLU A 104 41.59 9.94 3.81
N PHE A 105 40.90 10.44 2.78
CA PHE A 105 39.59 9.97 2.35
C PHE A 105 39.68 9.47 0.92
N ALA A 106 38.96 8.38 0.63
CA ALA A 106 38.82 7.95 -0.73
C ALA A 106 37.45 7.32 -1.06
N ASN A 107 37.11 7.38 -2.34
CA ASN A 107 36.08 6.56 -2.96
C ASN A 107 36.74 5.73 -4.06
N LYS A 108 36.68 4.40 -3.92
CA LYS A 108 37.25 3.46 -4.90
C LYS A 108 36.21 2.65 -5.65
N LYS A 109 34.92 2.95 -5.47
CA LYS A 109 33.80 2.18 -6.04
C LYS A 109 33.93 1.97 -7.53
N ALA A 110 34.25 3.01 -8.29
CA ALA A 110 34.33 2.95 -9.76
C ALA A 110 35.52 2.13 -10.26
N ALA A 111 36.58 2.01 -9.46
CA ALA A 111 37.78 1.24 -9.79
C ALA A 111 37.71 -0.23 -9.30
N HIS A 112 36.73 -0.57 -8.47
CA HIS A 112 36.68 -1.85 -7.78
C HIS A 112 36.09 -3.00 -8.62
N THR A 113 36.19 -4.23 -8.12
CA THR A 113 35.47 -5.40 -8.64
C THR A 113 33.96 -5.22 -8.54
N LYS A 114 33.21 -5.71 -9.54
CA LYS A 114 31.74 -5.73 -9.52
C LYS A 114 31.26 -6.56 -8.31
N PHE A 115 30.24 -6.07 -7.62
CA PHE A 115 29.61 -6.80 -6.52
C PHE A 115 28.62 -7.82 -7.08
N SER A 116 28.68 -9.07 -6.61
CA SER A 116 27.82 -10.18 -7.08
C SER A 116 27.07 -10.87 -5.93
N GLY A 117 27.19 -10.37 -4.69
CA GLY A 117 26.71 -11.04 -3.47
C GLY A 117 27.84 -11.73 -2.70
N ILE A 118 27.69 -11.88 -1.39
CA ILE A 118 28.74 -12.45 -0.53
C ILE A 118 29.10 -13.90 -0.93
N LEU A 119 28.11 -14.73 -1.29
CA LEU A 119 28.32 -16.14 -1.64
C LEU A 119 28.84 -16.34 -3.07
N ARG A 120 28.66 -15.34 -3.93
CA ARG A 120 28.97 -15.42 -5.36
C ARG A 120 30.21 -14.64 -5.75
N TYR A 121 30.69 -13.75 -4.88
CA TYR A 121 31.88 -12.95 -5.09
C TYR A 121 33.12 -13.82 -5.31
N LYS A 122 33.84 -13.53 -6.40
CA LYS A 122 35.15 -14.11 -6.68
C LYS A 122 36.14 -12.98 -6.91
N GLU A 123 37.38 -13.13 -6.43
CA GLU A 123 38.45 -12.15 -6.71
C GLU A 123 38.67 -11.96 -8.23
N SER A 124 38.37 -12.99 -9.03
CA SER A 124 38.42 -12.98 -10.49
C SER A 124 37.23 -12.29 -11.16
N ASP A 125 36.23 -11.82 -10.41
CA ASP A 125 35.06 -11.16 -10.99
C ASP A 125 35.47 -9.91 -11.78
N PRO A 126 34.72 -9.58 -12.84
CA PRO A 126 35.05 -8.43 -13.68
C PRO A 126 35.07 -7.14 -12.86
N LYS A 127 36.01 -6.26 -13.18
CA LYS A 127 36.06 -4.92 -12.59
C LYS A 127 34.89 -4.06 -13.09
N ARG A 128 34.39 -3.14 -12.25
CA ARG A 128 33.64 -1.97 -12.74
C ARG A 128 34.56 -1.18 -13.66
N ASN A 129 33.99 -0.62 -14.73
CA ASN A 129 34.74 0.04 -15.79
C ASN A 129 35.88 -0.86 -16.32
N ALA A 130 35.56 -2.11 -16.71
CA ALA A 130 36.57 -3.04 -17.24
C ALA A 130 37.27 -2.48 -18.48
N GLU A 131 36.48 -1.87 -19.38
CA GLU A 131 36.94 -1.24 -20.64
C GLU A 131 37.46 0.20 -20.45
N TRP A 132 37.99 0.54 -19.28
CA TRP A 132 38.47 1.90 -19.01
C TRP A 132 39.76 2.20 -19.81
N PRO A 133 39.79 3.25 -20.65
CA PRO A 133 40.91 3.49 -21.57
C PRO A 133 42.11 4.20 -20.94
N TYR A 134 42.01 4.62 -19.67
CA TYR A 134 43.06 5.36 -18.95
C TYR A 134 43.57 4.57 -17.74
N ASP A 135 44.54 5.14 -17.01
CA ASP A 135 44.99 4.59 -15.73
C ASP A 135 43.82 4.46 -14.75
N ARG A 136 43.66 3.29 -14.11
CA ARG A 136 42.53 3.02 -13.20
C ARG A 136 42.53 3.90 -11.95
N SER A 137 43.66 4.47 -11.56
CA SER A 137 43.70 5.46 -10.47
C SER A 137 42.86 6.71 -10.77
N THR A 138 42.60 7.00 -12.05
CA THR A 138 41.70 8.11 -12.45
C THR A 138 40.23 7.83 -12.10
N LEU A 139 39.85 6.59 -11.79
CA LEU A 139 38.52 6.23 -11.29
C LEU A 139 38.40 6.37 -9.77
N MET A 140 39.51 6.62 -9.06
CA MET A 140 39.55 6.73 -7.61
C MET A 140 39.54 8.19 -7.19
N ALA A 141 38.59 8.59 -6.35
CA ALA A 141 38.62 9.89 -5.71
C ALA A 141 39.49 9.77 -4.45
N ILE A 142 40.66 10.41 -4.37
CA ILE A 142 41.53 10.36 -3.19
C ILE A 142 41.93 11.77 -2.79
N THR A 143 41.80 12.09 -1.49
CA THR A 143 42.22 13.38 -0.95
C THR A 143 42.87 13.20 0.42
N ARG A 144 43.88 14.02 0.70
CA ARG A 144 44.71 13.98 1.91
C ARG A 144 44.85 15.37 2.48
N GLY A 145 44.89 15.48 3.80
CA GLY A 145 45.06 16.77 4.45
C GLY A 145 45.48 16.67 5.90
N SER A 146 45.70 17.84 6.47
CA SER A 146 45.95 18.02 7.90
C SER A 146 45.38 19.34 8.39
N LEU A 147 45.06 19.39 9.68
CA LEU A 147 44.66 20.59 10.42
C LEU A 147 45.46 20.65 11.71
N SER A 148 45.92 21.84 12.08
CA SER A 148 46.78 22.05 13.25
C SER A 148 46.15 23.04 14.22
N SER A 149 46.22 22.74 15.52
CA SER A 149 45.75 23.64 16.57
C SER A 149 46.47 25.00 16.56
N GLU A 150 47.72 25.05 16.09
CA GLU A 150 48.53 26.28 16.03
C GLU A 150 48.25 27.13 14.78
N LYS A 151 47.61 26.56 13.76
CA LYS A 151 47.30 27.30 12.52
C LYS A 151 45.95 28.00 12.62
N PRO A 152 45.80 29.17 11.96
CA PRO A 152 44.53 29.90 11.92
C PRO A 152 43.47 29.19 11.07
N GLN A 153 43.88 28.39 10.08
CA GLN A 153 42.95 27.59 9.28
C GLN A 153 42.38 26.46 10.14
N LYS A 154 41.07 26.52 10.41
CA LYS A 154 40.32 25.51 11.16
C LYS A 154 39.46 24.59 10.30
N THR A 155 39.36 24.85 9.00
CA THR A 155 38.51 24.05 8.08
C THR A 155 39.29 23.66 6.82
N LYS A 156 39.02 22.45 6.30
CA LYS A 156 39.58 21.96 5.05
C LYS A 156 38.54 21.19 4.24
N GLU A 157 38.32 21.62 3.00
CA GLU A 157 37.53 20.88 2.00
C GLU A 157 38.28 19.65 1.49
N LEU A 158 37.55 18.56 1.28
CA LEU A 158 38.03 17.26 0.83
C LEU A 158 37.75 17.09 -0.67
N THR A 159 38.36 17.93 -1.49
CA THR A 159 38.24 17.83 -2.95
C THR A 159 39.22 16.79 -3.51
N ALA A 160 38.73 15.92 -4.38
CA ALA A 160 39.49 14.93 -5.15
C ALA A 160 39.19 15.10 -6.65
N ASN A 161 40.07 14.60 -7.51
CA ASN A 161 39.80 14.52 -8.94
C ASN A 161 39.35 13.10 -9.30
N VAL A 162 38.26 13.00 -10.05
CA VAL A 162 37.79 11.78 -10.71
C VAL A 162 37.79 12.02 -12.21
N TYR A 163 38.16 11.02 -13.00
CA TYR A 163 38.08 11.01 -14.46
C TYR A 163 38.97 12.01 -15.24
N ARG A 164 39.23 11.71 -16.52
CA ARG A 164 39.88 12.54 -17.54
C ARG A 164 39.13 12.39 -18.89
N GLN A 165 38.44 13.42 -19.36
CA GLN A 165 37.86 13.45 -20.73
C GLN A 165 38.69 14.35 -21.62
N GLY A 166 39.25 13.85 -22.72
CA GLY A 166 39.62 14.66 -23.91
C GLY A 166 40.40 15.97 -23.70
N ASN A 167 40.99 16.19 -22.53
CA ASN A 167 41.64 17.43 -22.10
C ASN A 167 43.14 17.15 -21.93
N ASP A 168 43.93 18.00 -22.58
CA ASP A 168 45.40 17.94 -22.56
C ASP A 168 46.01 18.50 -21.25
N ASP A 169 45.20 19.04 -20.35
CA ASP A 169 45.62 19.78 -19.15
C ASP A 169 45.73 18.96 -17.85
N ASN A 170 45.46 17.64 -17.89
CA ASN A 170 45.52 16.71 -16.75
C ASN A 170 44.61 17.05 -15.55
N SER A 171 43.61 17.93 -15.68
CA SER A 171 42.93 18.50 -14.49
C SER A 171 41.78 17.65 -13.88
N GLY A 172 41.14 16.78 -14.67
CA GLY A 172 40.06 15.88 -14.24
C GLY A 172 38.80 16.54 -13.67
N LYS A 173 37.73 15.77 -13.40
CA LYS A 173 36.51 16.31 -12.76
C LYS A 173 36.73 16.39 -11.25
N LYS A 174 36.52 17.57 -10.67
CA LYS A 174 36.56 17.75 -9.21
C LYS A 174 35.31 17.16 -8.55
N LEU A 175 35.51 16.37 -7.52
CA LEU A 175 34.49 15.77 -6.66
C LEU A 175 34.75 16.18 -5.21
N ASN A 176 33.71 16.61 -4.50
CA ASN A 176 33.83 16.98 -3.09
C ASN A 176 33.40 15.82 -2.19
N LEU A 177 34.36 15.17 -1.53
CA LEU A 177 34.10 14.07 -0.59
C LEU A 177 33.64 14.54 0.80
N GLY A 178 33.58 15.86 1.03
CA GLY A 178 33.14 16.48 2.27
C GLY A 178 34.09 17.57 2.79
N LYS A 179 34.02 17.85 4.09
CA LYS A 179 34.93 18.80 4.75
C LYS A 179 35.24 18.35 6.17
N VAL A 180 36.37 18.83 6.69
CA VAL A 180 36.74 18.64 8.10
C VAL A 180 36.91 19.97 8.81
N ILE A 181 36.54 20.00 10.09
CA ILE A 181 36.59 21.17 10.96
C ILE A 181 37.35 20.80 12.23
N LEU A 182 38.34 21.60 12.62
CA LEU A 182 39.01 21.53 13.91
C LEU A 182 38.26 22.42 14.91
N GLU A 183 37.61 21.82 15.89
CA GLU A 183 36.85 22.52 16.92
C GLU A 183 37.79 23.20 17.94
N ASN A 184 37.28 24.20 18.66
CA ASN A 184 38.06 24.96 19.65
C ASN A 184 38.58 24.10 20.81
N THR A 185 37.94 22.98 21.09
CA THR A 185 38.40 22.00 22.11
C THR A 185 39.53 21.10 21.60
N GLY A 186 39.83 21.10 20.30
CA GLY A 186 40.81 20.20 19.69
C GLY A 186 40.22 18.95 19.03
N SER A 187 38.90 18.73 19.16
CA SER A 187 38.19 17.66 18.45
C SER A 187 38.14 17.89 16.94
N LEU A 188 38.10 16.81 16.16
CA LEU A 188 37.96 16.86 14.71
C LEU A 188 36.53 16.48 14.32
N LEU A 189 35.86 17.35 13.57
CA LEU A 189 34.55 17.09 13.01
C LEU A 189 34.67 16.77 11.52
N VAL A 190 34.14 15.62 11.09
CA VAL A 190 34.10 15.18 9.69
C VAL A 190 32.67 15.31 9.18
N ILE A 191 32.50 16.06 8.09
CA ILE A 191 31.22 16.27 7.41
C ILE A 191 31.30 15.61 6.04
N GLY A 192 30.31 14.79 5.71
CA GLY A 192 30.26 14.05 4.44
C GLY A 192 30.12 14.93 3.20
N GLY A 193 30.18 14.29 2.03
CA GLY A 193 29.91 14.92 0.73
C GLY A 193 28.50 15.51 0.61
N LYS A 194 28.24 16.12 -0.54
CA LYS A 194 26.95 16.74 -0.87
C LYS A 194 25.89 15.73 -1.33
N GLY A 195 26.26 14.46 -1.49
CA GLY A 195 25.46 13.41 -2.09
C GLY A 195 25.41 13.52 -3.63
N GLU A 196 26.43 14.16 -4.22
CA GLU A 196 26.58 14.28 -5.67
C GLU A 196 26.79 12.90 -6.30
N SER A 197 26.10 12.65 -7.41
CA SER A 197 26.34 11.47 -8.26
C SER A 197 26.17 11.85 -9.72
N GLY A 198 26.95 11.21 -10.59
CA GLY A 198 26.90 11.53 -12.01
C GLY A 198 27.70 10.58 -12.87
N THR A 199 27.78 10.90 -14.15
CA THR A 199 28.42 10.07 -15.17
C THR A 199 29.68 10.71 -15.71
N VAL A 200 30.67 9.91 -16.05
CA VAL A 200 31.90 10.34 -16.75
C VAL A 200 31.76 10.19 -18.27
N LYS A 201 30.75 9.45 -18.73
CA LYS A 201 30.41 9.27 -20.15
C LYS A 201 28.95 9.66 -20.37
N ASP A 202 28.73 10.67 -21.20
CA ASP A 202 27.39 11.16 -21.52
C ASP A 202 26.49 10.03 -22.03
N GLY A 203 25.22 10.03 -21.59
CA GLY A 203 24.23 9.01 -21.94
C GLY A 203 24.34 7.71 -21.14
N SER A 204 25.26 7.59 -20.18
CA SER A 204 25.31 6.42 -19.29
C SER A 204 24.09 6.40 -18.37
N LEU A 205 23.34 5.30 -18.38
CA LEU A 205 22.19 5.11 -17.51
C LEU A 205 22.59 4.28 -16.28
N ILE A 206 21.84 4.43 -15.19
CA ILE A 206 21.83 3.40 -14.15
C ILE A 206 20.99 2.26 -14.73
N THR A 207 21.52 1.04 -14.75
CA THR A 207 20.85 -0.17 -15.28
C THR A 207 20.89 -1.34 -14.30
N ASN A 208 21.52 -1.14 -13.15
CA ASN A 208 21.69 -2.15 -12.11
C ASN A 208 21.72 -1.47 -10.73
N TYR A 209 21.23 -2.15 -9.70
CA TYR A 209 21.18 -1.62 -8.33
C TYR A 209 22.57 -1.27 -7.76
N VAL A 210 23.63 -1.98 -8.17
CA VAL A 210 24.96 -1.88 -7.53
C VAL A 210 26.09 -1.56 -8.51
N ASN A 211 26.07 -2.12 -9.73
CA ASN A 211 27.20 -2.06 -10.68
C ASN A 211 26.87 -1.25 -11.94
N ASN A 212 27.08 0.07 -11.90
CA ASN A 212 26.87 0.93 -13.06
C ASN A 212 28.22 1.47 -13.55
N ASP A 213 28.64 1.02 -14.73
CA ASP A 213 29.87 1.50 -15.36
C ASP A 213 29.71 2.98 -15.75
N TYR A 214 30.81 3.72 -15.70
CA TYR A 214 30.92 5.16 -15.95
C TYR A 214 30.21 6.08 -14.94
N TRP A 215 29.77 5.57 -13.79
CA TRP A 215 29.22 6.38 -12.70
C TRP A 215 30.26 6.71 -11.62
N TYR A 216 30.04 7.82 -10.92
CA TYR A 216 30.72 8.19 -9.68
C TYR A 216 29.71 8.72 -8.65
N ASP A 217 30.07 8.66 -7.37
CA ASP A 217 29.37 9.33 -6.27
C ASP A 217 30.38 9.89 -5.25
N ASP A 218 29.92 10.71 -4.31
CA ASP A 218 30.77 11.39 -3.32
C ASP A 218 30.74 10.77 -1.91
N THR A 219 30.18 9.57 -1.76
CA THR A 219 30.38 8.78 -0.54
C THR A 219 31.86 8.39 -0.42
N SER A 220 32.36 8.11 0.78
CA SER A 220 33.78 7.79 0.99
C SER A 220 33.98 7.00 2.27
N ASP A 221 35.18 6.45 2.45
CA ASP A 221 35.68 6.10 3.77
C ASP A 221 37.12 6.57 3.91
N GLY A 222 37.59 6.74 5.14
CA GLY A 222 38.86 7.39 5.37
C GLY A 222 39.49 7.14 6.73
N SER A 223 40.82 7.25 6.76
CA SER A 223 41.61 7.11 7.96
C SER A 223 41.83 8.47 8.64
N ILE A 224 41.70 8.50 9.95
CA ILE A 224 41.92 9.67 10.82
C ILE A 224 43.06 9.37 11.79
N ASP A 225 44.07 10.22 11.82
CA ASP A 225 45.23 10.12 12.71
C ASP A 225 45.55 11.47 13.33
N ALA A 226 46.40 11.48 14.35
CA ALA A 226 46.83 12.72 15.00
C ALA A 226 48.28 12.64 15.47
N THR A 227 48.92 13.80 15.59
CA THR A 227 50.12 14.00 16.39
C THR A 227 49.75 14.87 17.58
N VAL A 228 50.05 14.42 18.79
CA VAL A 228 49.74 15.13 20.04
C VAL A 228 51.03 15.47 20.76
N GLU A 229 51.22 16.74 21.10
CA GLU A 229 52.32 17.19 21.94
C GLU A 229 51.77 17.81 23.23
N ILE A 230 52.39 17.49 24.36
CA ILE A 230 52.02 18.02 25.69
C ILE A 230 53.26 18.57 26.38
N GLY A 231 53.13 19.77 26.97
CA GLY A 231 54.13 20.40 27.84
C GLY A 231 53.51 20.72 29.19
N ILE A 232 54.26 20.57 30.27
CA ILE A 232 53.80 20.81 31.65
C ILE A 232 54.71 21.87 32.28
N GLY A 233 54.13 23.02 32.65
CA GLY A 233 54.84 24.18 33.17
C GLY A 233 55.91 24.73 32.23
N SER A 234 57.13 24.88 32.75
CA SER A 234 58.30 25.32 31.99
C SER A 234 58.92 24.22 31.13
N THR A 235 58.40 22.98 31.18
CA THR A 235 58.93 21.85 30.41
C THR A 235 58.65 22.03 28.92
N SER A 236 59.57 21.56 28.07
CA SER A 236 59.38 21.48 26.62
C SER A 236 58.21 20.57 26.25
N MET A 237 57.55 20.89 25.13
CA MET A 237 56.52 20.04 24.54
C MET A 237 57.11 18.68 24.18
N THR A 238 56.41 17.60 24.55
CA THR A 238 56.80 16.23 24.23
C THR A 238 55.72 15.57 23.40
N THR A 239 56.10 14.97 22.27
CA THR A 239 55.18 14.17 21.46
C THR A 239 54.78 12.90 22.19
N ILE A 240 53.48 12.67 22.31
CA ILE A 240 52.90 11.47 22.92
C ILE A 240 52.58 10.47 21.81
N ARG A 241 52.80 9.19 22.06
CA ARG A 241 52.57 8.14 21.06
C ARG A 241 51.10 7.71 21.02
N ASN A 242 50.56 7.59 19.80
CA ASN A 242 49.29 6.93 19.54
C ASN A 242 49.41 5.41 19.84
N ARG A 243 48.64 4.89 20.81
CA ARG A 243 48.70 3.47 21.23
C ARG A 243 47.93 2.51 20.32
N GLU A 244 46.89 3.00 19.63
CA GLU A 244 45.90 2.16 18.92
C GLU A 244 45.89 2.38 17.40
N GLY A 245 46.73 3.27 16.86
CA GLY A 245 46.82 3.52 15.41
C GLY A 245 45.74 4.48 14.91
N LYS A 246 45.31 4.38 13.65
CA LYS A 246 44.37 5.35 13.04
C LYS A 246 42.92 4.99 13.32
N ALA A 247 42.07 5.99 13.58
CA ALA A 247 40.63 5.81 13.61
C ALA A 247 40.10 5.83 12.16
N TRP A 248 38.81 5.52 11.98
CA TRP A 248 38.21 5.46 10.65
C TRP A 248 36.83 6.11 10.62
N VAL A 249 36.44 6.63 9.46
CA VAL A 249 35.11 7.19 9.20
C VAL A 249 34.49 6.55 7.98
N LEU A 250 33.21 6.22 8.08
CA LEU A 250 32.34 5.83 6.97
C LEU A 250 31.47 7.03 6.61
N VAL A 251 31.49 7.46 5.35
CA VAL A 251 30.60 8.51 4.82
C VAL A 251 29.50 7.85 4.01
N ALA A 252 28.32 7.73 4.62
CA ALA A 252 27.20 6.93 4.11
C ALA A 252 26.03 7.79 3.59
N PRO A 253 25.02 7.18 2.96
CA PRO A 253 23.74 7.83 2.65
C PRO A 253 23.05 8.43 3.89
N PRO A 254 22.09 9.36 3.72
CA PRO A 254 21.26 9.85 4.82
C PRO A 254 20.49 8.72 5.52
N LYS A 255 20.21 8.87 6.82
CA LYS A 255 19.29 8.01 7.57
C LYS A 255 17.95 8.72 7.66
N TYR A 256 16.97 8.30 6.87
CA TYR A 256 15.66 8.98 6.84
C TYR A 256 14.77 8.62 8.04
N THR A 257 15.16 7.62 8.84
CA THR A 257 14.41 7.11 9.99
C THR A 257 15.30 7.11 11.25
N PRO A 258 15.77 8.27 11.73
CA PRO A 258 16.80 8.38 12.78
C PRO A 258 16.45 7.62 14.07
N GLY A 259 15.17 7.60 14.47
CA GLY A 259 14.71 6.94 15.70
C GLY A 259 14.35 5.46 15.59
N ILE A 260 14.50 4.86 14.40
CA ILE A 260 14.18 3.45 14.14
C ILE A 260 15.51 2.69 13.96
N GLY A 261 15.76 1.76 14.88
CA GLY A 261 16.96 0.92 14.88
C GLY A 261 16.86 -0.25 13.90
N ASN A 262 18.00 -0.71 13.39
CA ASN A 262 18.06 -1.96 12.64
C ASN A 262 17.95 -3.14 13.61
N LEU A 263 17.29 -4.23 13.18
CA LEU A 263 17.17 -5.47 13.96
C LEU A 263 18.55 -6.01 14.36
N VAL A 264 19.50 -5.92 13.44
CA VAL A 264 20.92 -6.23 13.64
C VAL A 264 21.74 -4.95 13.41
N PRO A 265 22.18 -4.26 14.47
CA PRO A 265 23.05 -3.09 14.35
C PRO A 265 24.46 -3.45 13.89
N LEU A 266 25.12 -2.55 13.15
CA LEU A 266 26.51 -2.74 12.72
C LEU A 266 27.46 -2.93 13.90
N TYR A 267 27.21 -2.25 15.03
CA TYR A 267 27.95 -2.44 16.28
C TYR A 267 28.00 -3.92 16.69
N GLN A 268 26.85 -4.61 16.63
CA GLN A 268 26.74 -6.00 17.07
C GLN A 268 27.61 -6.92 16.21
N ILE A 269 27.53 -6.76 14.88
CA ILE A 269 28.31 -7.56 13.95
C ILE A 269 29.81 -7.35 14.15
N ILE A 270 30.28 -6.10 14.24
CA ILE A 270 31.70 -5.84 14.42
C ILE A 270 32.20 -6.40 15.76
N SER A 271 31.42 -6.23 16.82
CA SER A 271 31.75 -6.78 18.13
C SER A 271 31.88 -8.30 18.10
N GLU A 272 30.93 -9.01 17.49
CA GLU A 272 30.96 -10.47 17.39
C GLU A 272 32.02 -11.00 16.42
N THR A 273 32.38 -10.23 15.38
CA THR A 273 33.49 -10.58 14.49
C THR A 273 34.84 -10.53 15.19
N GLN A 274 35.08 -9.52 16.05
CA GLN A 274 36.33 -9.42 16.81
C GLN A 274 36.36 -10.33 18.03
N HIS A 275 35.21 -10.45 18.71
CA HIS A 275 35.01 -11.22 19.93
C HIS A 275 33.86 -12.23 19.74
N PRO A 276 34.11 -13.37 19.06
CA PRO A 276 33.09 -14.37 18.81
C PRO A 276 32.51 -14.94 20.09
N VAL A 277 31.20 -15.14 20.12
CA VAL A 277 30.52 -15.73 21.28
C VAL A 277 30.76 -17.24 21.30
N ASP A 278 31.63 -17.67 22.20
CA ASP A 278 32.05 -19.06 22.39
C ASP A 278 32.40 -19.38 23.85
N SER A 279 33.01 -20.54 24.10
CA SER A 279 33.41 -20.97 25.45
C SER A 279 34.52 -20.13 26.07
N GLU A 280 35.34 -19.46 25.25
CA GLU A 280 36.44 -18.60 25.71
C GLU A 280 35.95 -17.17 25.98
N HIS A 281 34.93 -16.72 25.26
CA HIS A 281 34.28 -15.42 25.42
C HIS A 281 32.77 -15.61 25.72
N PRO A 282 32.41 -16.13 26.91
CA PRO A 282 31.02 -16.34 27.27
C PRO A 282 30.30 -15.00 27.38
N ILE A 283 29.06 -14.95 26.91
CA ILE A 283 28.17 -13.81 27.15
C ILE A 283 27.83 -13.74 28.64
N ASP A 284 28.03 -12.57 29.24
CA ASP A 284 27.63 -12.29 30.61
C ASP A 284 26.09 -12.31 30.73
N PRO A 285 25.49 -13.19 31.56
CA PRO A 285 24.04 -13.19 31.79
C PRO A 285 23.54 -11.89 32.45
N LYS A 286 24.44 -11.08 33.01
CA LYS A 286 24.17 -9.73 33.54
C LYS A 286 24.26 -8.63 32.51
N VAL A 287 24.42 -8.95 31.22
CA VAL A 287 24.05 -8.00 30.19
C VAL A 287 22.58 -7.70 30.45
N VAL A 288 22.33 -6.57 31.14
CA VAL A 288 21.07 -5.87 31.12
C VAL A 288 20.74 -5.90 29.66
N PHE A 289 19.71 -6.66 29.32
CA PHE A 289 19.11 -6.60 28.00
C PHE A 289 19.01 -5.09 27.75
N ASP A 290 19.84 -4.56 26.86
CA ASP A 290 19.94 -3.12 26.65
C ASP A 290 18.85 -2.84 25.63
N LEU A 291 17.64 -2.78 26.18
CA LEU A 291 16.35 -2.83 25.51
C LEU A 291 16.04 -1.59 24.70
N ASP A 292 17.04 -0.74 24.43
CA ASP A 292 16.87 0.45 23.59
C ASP A 292 16.37 0.11 22.18
N ASN A 293 16.57 -1.14 21.73
CA ASN A 293 16.01 -1.69 20.51
C ASN A 293 14.82 -2.64 20.72
N ARG A 294 14.14 -2.63 21.88
CA ARG A 294 12.86 -3.34 21.98
C ARG A 294 11.92 -2.81 20.91
N VAL A 295 11.45 -3.74 20.08
CA VAL A 295 10.03 -4.09 19.98
C VAL A 295 9.39 -3.78 21.33
N ASP A 296 9.05 -2.52 21.56
CA ASP A 296 8.00 -2.21 22.53
C ASP A 296 6.84 -3.10 22.05
N PRO A 297 6.43 -4.13 22.81
CA PRO A 297 5.37 -5.02 22.37
C PRO A 297 4.08 -4.23 22.08
N GLU A 298 3.95 -3.06 22.71
CA GLU A 298 2.86 -2.13 22.47
C GLU A 298 3.15 -1.18 21.28
N ASN A 299 4.43 -0.97 20.91
CA ASN A 299 4.88 -0.06 19.85
C ASN A 299 6.15 -0.49 19.05
N PRO A 300 6.07 -1.52 18.20
CA PRO A 300 7.23 -1.97 17.43
C PRO A 300 7.62 -0.97 16.36
N LYS A 301 8.81 -0.37 16.53
CA LYS A 301 9.32 0.73 15.69
C LYS A 301 9.40 0.39 14.19
N SER A 302 9.65 -0.87 13.82
CA SER A 302 9.72 -1.30 12.42
C SER A 302 8.37 -1.26 11.69
N SER A 303 7.25 -1.37 12.43
CA SER A 303 5.90 -1.32 11.86
C SER A 303 5.55 0.04 11.25
N TRP A 304 6.23 1.11 11.66
CA TRP A 304 6.03 2.46 11.15
C TRP A 304 6.66 2.71 9.78
N VAL A 305 7.50 1.78 9.31
CA VAL A 305 8.29 1.94 8.09
C VAL A 305 8.20 0.76 7.14
N ASN A 306 7.59 -0.35 7.59
CA ASN A 306 7.49 -1.58 6.83
C ASN A 306 6.11 -2.23 7.03
N GLN A 307 5.44 -2.52 5.91
CA GLN A 307 4.06 -3.04 5.94
C GLN A 307 3.98 -4.44 6.54
N LEU A 308 4.93 -5.33 6.22
CA LEU A 308 4.94 -6.68 6.78
C LEU A 308 5.15 -6.66 8.29
N ALA A 309 6.04 -5.79 8.79
CA ALA A 309 6.22 -5.59 10.21
C ALA A 309 4.93 -5.09 10.90
N PHE A 310 4.15 -4.21 10.25
CA PHE A 310 2.84 -3.78 10.77
C PHE A 310 1.81 -4.92 10.76
N ASN A 311 1.81 -5.75 9.72
CA ASN A 311 0.91 -6.89 9.59
C ASN A 311 1.17 -7.98 10.63
N GLY A 312 2.43 -8.28 10.96
CA GLY A 312 2.80 -9.30 11.96
C GLY A 312 2.84 -8.76 13.39
N HIS A 313 3.45 -7.59 13.60
CA HIS A 313 3.74 -7.04 14.93
C HIS A 313 3.06 -5.70 15.25
N GLY A 314 2.19 -5.14 14.40
CA GLY A 314 1.62 -3.79 14.61
C GLY A 314 0.96 -3.52 15.99
N LEU A 315 0.73 -2.24 16.30
CA LEU A 315 0.22 -1.75 17.60
C LEU A 315 -0.93 -2.63 18.15
N HIS A 316 -0.84 -2.99 19.43
CA HIS A 316 -1.84 -3.79 20.17
C HIS A 316 -1.98 -5.27 19.79
N LYS A 317 -1.13 -5.81 18.90
CA LYS A 317 -1.05 -7.26 18.68
C LYS A 317 -0.25 -7.91 19.81
N GLN A 318 -0.93 -8.36 20.86
CA GLN A 318 -0.30 -9.18 21.87
C GLN A 318 0.12 -10.53 21.27
N ALA A 319 1.32 -10.98 21.63
CA ALA A 319 1.69 -12.39 21.54
C ALA A 319 0.68 -13.21 22.36
N SER A 320 -0.29 -13.84 21.71
CA SER A 320 -1.31 -14.60 22.42
C SER A 320 -0.65 -15.82 23.09
N SER A 321 -1.06 -16.16 24.30
CA SER A 321 -0.52 -17.29 25.07
C SER A 321 -0.79 -18.66 24.41
N ALA A 322 -1.63 -18.71 23.36
CA ALA A 322 -1.91 -19.90 22.57
C ALA A 322 -0.86 -20.18 21.46
N GLU A 323 0.05 -19.24 21.18
CA GLU A 323 0.96 -19.28 20.01
C GLU A 323 2.45 -19.40 20.37
N PHE A 324 2.78 -19.86 21.58
CA PHE A 324 4.16 -19.95 22.09
C PHE A 324 5.13 -20.76 21.19
N ASN A 325 4.63 -21.67 20.36
CA ASN A 325 5.43 -22.50 19.44
C ASN A 325 5.46 -21.99 17.98
N GLY A 326 4.73 -20.91 17.65
CA GLY A 326 4.50 -20.45 16.26
C GLY A 326 5.01 -19.05 15.92
N GLN A 327 5.63 -18.34 16.86
CA GLN A 327 6.07 -16.94 16.66
C GLN A 327 7.31 -16.78 15.77
N ALA A 328 7.98 -17.89 15.43
CA ALA A 328 9.09 -17.93 14.48
C ALA A 328 8.64 -18.21 13.03
N TYR A 329 7.33 -18.15 12.74
CA TYR A 329 6.82 -18.17 11.37
C TYR A 329 6.96 -16.79 10.68
N ASP A 330 7.12 -16.83 9.36
CA ASP A 330 7.21 -15.69 8.43
C ASP A 330 6.07 -14.66 8.57
N TYR A 331 4.92 -15.10 9.08
CA TYR A 331 3.78 -14.24 9.36
C TYR A 331 4.03 -13.24 10.51
N PHE A 332 4.82 -13.61 11.52
CA PHE A 332 5.06 -12.79 12.69
C PHE A 332 6.36 -12.01 12.56
N MET A 333 7.48 -12.66 12.19
CA MET A 333 8.75 -11.97 11.99
C MET A 333 8.80 -11.38 10.57
N PRO A 334 9.00 -10.05 10.38
CA PRO A 334 9.09 -9.51 9.03
C PRO A 334 10.22 -10.23 8.30
N PRO A 335 9.94 -10.92 7.17
CA PRO A 335 10.97 -11.60 6.41
C PRO A 335 11.80 -10.53 5.72
N LEU A 336 12.81 -10.02 6.43
CA LEU A 336 13.78 -9.10 5.85
C LEU A 336 14.75 -9.92 5.00
N ALA A 337 15.12 -9.37 3.84
CA ALA A 337 16.04 -10.02 2.93
C ALA A 337 17.41 -10.27 3.57
N GLY A 338 18.00 -11.41 3.23
CA GLY A 338 19.26 -11.92 3.76
C GLY A 338 20.47 -11.60 2.90
N ASN A 339 21.60 -12.21 3.23
CA ASN A 339 22.88 -11.89 2.57
C ASN A 339 22.99 -12.48 1.13
N ASP A 340 22.08 -13.36 0.70
CA ASP A 340 22.09 -13.97 -0.65
C ASP A 340 20.93 -13.55 -1.55
N GLY A 341 20.30 -12.40 -1.28
CA GLY A 341 19.24 -11.85 -2.14
C GLY A 341 17.87 -11.83 -1.46
N ASP A 342 16.83 -11.64 -2.27
CA ASP A 342 15.44 -11.65 -1.82
C ASP A 342 15.08 -13.00 -1.19
N ASN A 343 14.21 -12.95 -0.18
CA ASN A 343 13.76 -14.11 0.56
C ASN A 343 13.26 -15.21 -0.38
N THR A 344 13.84 -16.39 -0.28
CA THR A 344 13.41 -17.57 -1.02
C THR A 344 13.04 -18.65 -0.02
N PRO A 345 11.78 -19.10 0.03
CA PRO A 345 11.36 -20.19 0.91
C PRO A 345 12.32 -21.38 0.75
N THR A 346 12.74 -21.99 1.86
CA THR A 346 13.70 -23.11 1.95
C THR A 346 15.20 -22.77 1.76
N VAL A 347 15.56 -21.50 1.54
CA VAL A 347 16.98 -21.06 1.47
C VAL A 347 17.30 -20.12 2.64
N PRO A 348 17.77 -20.61 3.80
CA PRO A 348 17.92 -19.80 5.01
C PRO A 348 18.77 -18.53 4.83
N ASP A 349 19.81 -18.58 3.99
CA ASP A 349 20.73 -17.46 3.76
C ASP A 349 20.11 -16.27 3.00
N THR A 350 18.91 -16.47 2.44
CA THR A 350 18.11 -15.40 1.81
C THR A 350 17.24 -14.64 2.81
N TYR A 351 17.26 -15.01 4.10
CA TYR A 351 16.59 -14.29 5.18
C TYR A 351 17.60 -13.60 6.09
N LEU A 352 17.26 -12.42 6.59
CA LEU A 352 18.03 -11.78 7.66
C LEU A 352 17.88 -12.61 8.93
N THR A 353 19.03 -12.96 9.52
CA THR A 353 19.09 -13.62 10.81
C THR A 353 19.68 -12.66 11.84
N ILE A 354 19.19 -12.76 13.09
CA ILE A 354 19.88 -12.10 14.21
C ILE A 354 21.26 -12.71 14.39
N SER A 355 22.19 -11.94 14.97
CA SER A 355 23.53 -12.45 15.20
C SER A 355 23.54 -13.62 16.19
N ARG A 356 24.62 -14.42 16.18
CA ARG A 356 24.77 -15.56 17.10
C ARG A 356 24.67 -15.13 18.55
N GLY A 357 25.30 -14.00 18.90
CA GLY A 357 25.23 -13.46 20.24
C GLY A 357 23.84 -12.97 20.63
N GLN A 358 23.13 -12.29 19.73
CA GLN A 358 21.72 -11.91 19.95
C GLN A 358 20.84 -13.14 20.17
N TYR A 359 21.02 -14.21 19.39
CA TYR A 359 20.28 -15.45 19.55
C TYR A 359 20.55 -16.12 20.90
N ILE A 360 21.81 -16.20 21.33
CA ILE A 360 22.18 -16.79 22.64
C ILE A 360 21.60 -15.96 23.80
N LEU A 361 21.62 -14.63 23.70
CA LEU A 361 20.96 -13.76 24.68
C LEU A 361 19.45 -14.01 24.74
N LEU A 362 18.80 -14.16 23.58
CA LEU A 362 17.37 -14.46 23.51
C LEU A 362 17.05 -15.83 24.10
N GLN A 363 17.91 -16.83 23.88
CA GLN A 363 17.79 -18.15 24.51
C GLN A 363 17.93 -18.07 26.03
N LYS A 364 18.93 -17.37 26.54
CA LYS A 364 19.10 -17.13 27.99
C LYS A 364 17.88 -16.45 28.60
N TRP A 365 17.31 -15.45 27.93
CA TRP A 365 16.06 -14.82 28.34
C TRP A 365 14.89 -15.81 28.39
N ALA A 366 14.74 -16.62 27.33
CA ALA A 366 13.68 -17.63 27.25
C ALA A 366 13.83 -18.72 28.34
N ASP A 367 15.07 -19.05 28.71
CA ASP A 367 15.40 -20.01 29.77
C ASP A 367 15.26 -19.39 31.19
N GLY A 368 14.98 -18.08 31.30
CA GLY A 368 14.92 -17.34 32.56
C GLY A 368 16.29 -17.03 33.18
N ASP A 369 17.39 -17.23 32.43
CA ASP A 369 18.77 -16.92 32.81
C ASP A 369 19.11 -15.45 32.51
N PHE A 370 18.37 -14.53 33.12
CA PHE A 370 18.61 -13.08 33.01
C PHE A 370 18.32 -12.35 34.32
N GLU A 371 18.97 -11.20 34.54
CA GLU A 371 18.67 -10.28 35.64
C GLU A 371 17.93 -9.05 35.12
N GLU A 372 16.84 -8.63 35.79
CA GLU A 372 16.11 -7.41 35.43
C GLU A 372 16.90 -6.16 35.90
N GLY A 373 17.35 -5.35 34.94
CA GLY A 373 18.04 -4.09 35.20
C GLY A 373 17.08 -2.91 35.38
N LYS A 374 17.59 -1.79 35.90
CA LYS A 374 16.85 -0.51 35.87
C LYS A 374 16.85 0.04 34.44
N PRO A 375 15.72 0.58 33.94
CA PRO A 375 15.71 1.23 32.64
C PRO A 375 16.71 2.40 32.61
N PRO A 376 17.42 2.60 31.49
CA PRO A 376 18.32 3.73 31.34
C PRO A 376 17.55 5.04 31.43
N LYS A 377 18.22 6.10 31.90
CA LYS A 377 17.65 7.46 31.87
C LYS A 377 17.43 7.89 30.42
N GLU A 378 16.24 8.40 30.12
CA GLU A 378 15.96 8.98 28.81
C GLU A 378 16.51 10.42 28.72
N TYR A 379 17.25 10.68 27.64
CA TYR A 379 17.76 12.00 27.30
C TYR A 379 17.20 12.43 25.95
N HIS A 380 16.81 13.70 25.84
CA HIS A 380 16.41 14.30 24.58
C HIS A 380 17.62 14.92 23.89
N TYR A 381 17.73 14.77 22.58
CA TYR A 381 18.79 15.34 21.78
C TYR A 381 18.50 16.80 21.46
N LYS A 382 19.49 17.67 21.63
CA LYS A 382 19.42 19.08 21.22
C LYS A 382 20.70 19.51 20.53
N PHE A 383 20.58 20.20 19.39
CA PHE A 383 21.73 20.75 18.69
C PHE A 383 21.34 22.01 17.91
N GLY A 384 22.20 23.04 17.99
CA GLY A 384 22.13 24.22 17.14
C GLY A 384 23.54 24.66 16.73
N MET A 385 23.74 25.04 15.47
CA MET A 385 25.06 25.48 14.98
C MET A 385 25.60 26.70 15.75
N ASN A 386 24.72 27.56 16.27
CA ASN A 386 25.11 28.73 17.06
C ASN A 386 25.41 28.40 18.53
N ASP A 387 25.09 27.20 19.01
CA ASP A 387 25.23 26.78 20.42
C ASP A 387 26.61 26.16 20.73
N GLY A 388 27.64 26.63 20.01
CA GLY A 388 29.03 26.18 20.20
C GLY A 388 29.36 24.83 19.56
N ASP A 389 28.59 24.37 18.58
CA ASP A 389 28.77 23.11 17.83
C ASP A 389 28.69 21.81 18.66
N TYR A 390 28.20 21.81 19.91
CA TYR A 390 28.07 20.59 20.71
C TYR A 390 26.63 20.06 20.78
N PRO A 391 26.39 18.75 20.57
CA PRO A 391 25.17 18.10 21.03
C PRO A 391 25.02 18.29 22.54
N GLN A 392 23.82 18.71 22.94
CA GLN A 392 23.39 18.75 24.32
C GLN A 392 22.29 17.71 24.52
N TYR A 393 22.17 17.24 25.75
CA TYR A 393 21.23 16.21 26.13
C TYR A 393 20.34 16.73 27.25
N VAL A 394 19.02 16.74 27.05
CA VAL A 394 18.07 17.35 27.98
C VAL A 394 17.37 16.27 28.80
N GLU A 395 17.39 16.43 30.13
CA GLU A 395 16.63 15.61 31.08
C GLU A 395 16.02 16.55 32.13
N GLY A 396 14.69 16.50 32.33
CA GLY A 396 14.00 17.33 33.33
C GLY A 396 14.19 18.85 33.14
N GLY A 397 14.25 19.31 31.89
CA GLY A 397 14.46 20.73 31.54
C GLY A 397 15.89 21.24 31.72
N LYS A 398 16.84 20.38 32.08
CA LYS A 398 18.26 20.73 32.24
C LYS A 398 19.10 20.12 31.13
N ASN A 399 20.03 20.91 30.61
CA ASN A 399 20.97 20.46 29.58
C ASN A 399 22.21 19.84 30.23
N TYR A 400 22.65 18.73 29.67
CA TYR A 400 23.84 17.99 30.06
C TYR A 400 24.77 17.84 28.85
N LYS A 401 26.08 17.88 29.10
CA LYS A 401 27.09 17.45 28.14
C LYS A 401 27.33 15.94 28.24
N PHE A 402 27.93 15.37 27.19
CA PHE A 402 28.32 13.96 27.13
C PHE A 402 29.07 13.50 28.40
N GLU A 403 30.12 14.21 28.78
CA GLU A 403 30.96 13.93 29.96
C GLU A 403 30.24 14.11 31.31
N GLU A 404 29.10 14.80 31.35
CA GLU A 404 28.28 14.92 32.56
C GLU A 404 27.32 13.72 32.71
N ILE A 405 26.90 13.13 31.60
CA ILE A 405 26.08 11.91 31.57
C ILE A 405 26.95 10.69 31.84
N VAL A 406 28.12 10.64 31.20
CA VAL A 406 29.06 9.51 31.32
C VAL A 406 30.36 10.03 31.95
N PRO A 407 30.42 10.20 33.28
CA PRO A 407 31.59 10.80 33.94
C PRO A 407 32.81 9.87 33.98
N ASN A 408 32.62 8.55 33.86
CA ASN A 408 33.72 7.59 33.82
C ASN A 408 34.35 7.55 32.41
N VAL A 409 35.66 7.78 32.33
CA VAL A 409 36.41 7.89 31.06
C VAL A 409 36.42 6.58 30.27
N PHE A 410 36.46 5.43 30.94
CA PHE A 410 36.40 4.13 30.28
C PHE A 410 35.03 3.89 29.65
N ASP A 411 33.95 4.27 30.35
CA ASP A 411 32.59 4.16 29.83
C ASP A 411 32.33 5.17 28.70
N GLN A 412 32.95 6.36 28.75
CA GLN A 412 32.90 7.31 27.64
C GLN A 412 33.40 6.69 26.33
N ILE A 413 34.55 6.01 26.37
CA ILE A 413 35.13 5.35 25.20
C ILE A 413 34.20 4.27 24.64
N LYS A 414 33.58 3.47 25.52
CA LYS A 414 32.58 2.48 25.12
C LYS A 414 31.35 3.11 24.46
N CYS A 415 30.81 4.18 25.06
CA CYS A 415 29.68 4.92 24.51
C CYS A 415 30.00 5.47 23.12
N LEU A 416 31.17 6.09 22.95
CA LEU A 416 31.62 6.65 21.67
C LEU A 416 31.72 5.58 20.57
N ASN A 417 32.30 4.41 20.87
CA ASN A 417 32.39 3.31 19.90
C ASN A 417 31.01 2.71 19.54
N LYS A 418 30.02 2.78 20.43
CA LYS A 418 28.68 2.22 20.19
C LYS A 418 27.73 3.20 19.49
N ALA A 419 27.76 4.49 19.86
CA ALA A 419 26.68 5.43 19.58
C ALA A 419 26.28 5.52 18.10
N ALA A 420 27.23 5.72 17.18
CA ALA A 420 26.92 5.81 15.76
C ALA A 420 26.58 4.43 15.14
N LEU A 421 27.35 3.39 15.50
CA LEU A 421 27.23 2.05 14.94
C LEU A 421 25.94 1.32 15.38
N GLN A 422 25.34 1.72 16.50
CA GLN A 422 24.03 1.21 16.96
C GLN A 422 22.89 1.58 15.98
N TRP A 423 23.02 2.72 15.28
CA TRP A 423 22.00 3.20 14.34
C TRP A 423 22.28 2.80 12.89
N SER A 424 23.41 2.15 12.62
CA SER A 424 23.83 1.69 11.28
C SER A 424 23.40 0.26 10.99
N ALA A 425 23.23 -0.07 9.71
CA ALA A 425 22.80 -1.39 9.27
C ALA A 425 23.92 -2.43 9.45
N GLY A 426 23.67 -3.45 10.27
CA GLY A 426 24.53 -4.63 10.42
C GLY A 426 24.13 -5.80 9.53
N GLY A 427 23.09 -5.65 8.71
CA GLY A 427 22.64 -6.67 7.79
C GLY A 427 21.28 -6.32 7.18
N ALA A 428 20.90 -6.95 6.06
CA ALA A 428 21.76 -7.84 5.27
C ALA A 428 22.86 -7.07 4.52
N PHE A 429 23.86 -7.78 3.99
CA PHE A 429 24.95 -7.19 3.20
C PHE A 429 24.87 -7.57 1.73
N TYR A 430 23.89 -6.99 1.03
CA TYR A 430 23.67 -7.17 -0.41
C TYR A 430 23.42 -5.84 -1.17
N PRO A 431 24.33 -4.85 -1.13
CA PRO A 431 25.64 -4.88 -0.47
C PRO A 431 25.62 -4.37 0.98
N GLY A 432 24.53 -3.73 1.45
CA GLY A 432 24.41 -3.03 2.73
C GLY A 432 24.25 -1.52 2.55
N ILE A 433 24.24 -0.73 3.65
CA ILE A 433 24.14 0.75 3.59
C ILE A 433 25.44 1.47 4.00
N GLU A 434 25.87 1.37 5.26
CA GLU A 434 27.11 2.03 5.74
C GLU A 434 28.36 1.22 5.43
N MET A 435 28.26 -0.10 5.55
CA MET A 435 29.33 -1.07 5.37
C MET A 435 28.75 -2.35 4.76
N THR A 436 29.61 -3.14 4.12
CA THR A 436 29.22 -4.44 3.54
C THR A 436 29.71 -5.62 4.42
N TYR A 437 29.69 -6.83 3.87
CA TYR A 437 30.15 -8.08 4.49
C TYR A 437 31.60 -8.07 4.96
N ARG A 438 32.39 -7.03 4.62
CA ARG A 438 33.70 -6.73 5.22
C ARG A 438 33.63 -6.71 6.76
N SER A 439 32.47 -6.39 7.34
CA SER A 439 32.22 -6.43 8.78
C SER A 439 32.29 -7.85 9.38
N TYR A 440 32.15 -8.91 8.57
CA TYR A 440 32.34 -10.31 8.98
C TYR A 440 33.79 -10.79 8.90
N ASP A 441 34.67 -10.06 8.20
CA ASP A 441 36.08 -10.43 8.07
C ASP A 441 36.87 -9.87 9.25
N LYS A 442 37.35 -10.77 10.13
CA LYS A 442 38.21 -10.40 11.26
C LYS A 442 39.46 -9.64 10.83
N ASN A 443 39.99 -9.89 9.62
CA ASN A 443 41.17 -9.18 9.10
C ASN A 443 40.88 -7.72 8.71
N THR A 444 39.61 -7.32 8.63
CA THR A 444 39.21 -5.91 8.51
C THR A 444 39.60 -5.11 9.74
N PHE A 445 39.65 -5.76 10.91
CA PHE A 445 39.82 -5.09 12.19
C PHE A 445 41.19 -5.40 12.82
N ASP A 446 41.70 -4.46 13.62
CA ASP A 446 42.93 -4.67 14.39
C ASP A 446 42.71 -5.71 15.49
N GLU A 447 43.69 -6.62 15.66
CA GLU A 447 43.58 -7.71 16.64
C GLU A 447 43.71 -7.24 18.09
N LYS A 448 44.26 -6.04 18.32
CA LYS A 448 44.58 -5.55 19.67
C LYS A 448 43.65 -4.43 20.13
N SER A 449 42.82 -3.90 19.23
CA SER A 449 42.06 -2.68 19.45
C SER A 449 40.64 -2.84 18.92
N ASP A 450 39.65 -2.72 19.82
CA ASP A 450 38.24 -2.88 19.47
C ASP A 450 37.78 -1.81 18.47
N PHE A 451 36.98 -2.23 17.49
CA PHE A 451 36.39 -1.43 16.42
C PHE A 451 37.39 -0.69 15.52
N ARG A 452 38.70 -0.92 15.67
CA ARG A 452 39.74 -0.27 14.86
C ARG A 452 39.91 -0.99 13.52
N ILE A 453 40.02 -0.25 12.42
CA ILE A 453 40.33 -0.84 11.11
C ILE A 453 41.80 -1.22 11.02
N ASN A 454 42.09 -2.41 10.47
CA ASN A 454 43.44 -2.90 10.25
C ASN A 454 44.11 -2.17 9.08
N THR A 455 44.87 -1.13 9.39
CA THR A 455 45.51 -0.28 8.37
C THR A 455 46.70 -0.95 7.65
N LYS A 456 47.04 -2.21 7.99
CA LYS A 456 48.06 -2.98 7.26
C LYS A 456 47.47 -3.64 6.02
N THR A 457 46.17 -3.94 6.04
CA THR A 457 45.45 -4.65 4.98
C THR A 457 44.42 -3.75 4.29
N ILE A 458 43.94 -2.71 4.97
CA ILE A 458 42.89 -1.81 4.50
C ILE A 458 43.43 -0.40 4.30
N SER A 459 43.21 0.15 3.11
CA SER A 459 43.49 1.54 2.75
C SER A 459 42.19 2.34 2.65
N PRO A 460 42.24 3.68 2.79
CA PRO A 460 41.09 4.54 2.57
C PRO A 460 40.34 4.22 1.27
N GLY A 461 39.03 4.13 1.32
CA GLY A 461 38.15 3.80 0.19
C GLY A 461 37.94 2.30 -0.03
N ASP A 462 38.64 1.40 0.68
CA ASP A 462 38.50 -0.05 0.47
C ASP A 462 37.22 -0.59 1.15
N ILE A 463 36.73 0.06 2.22
CA ILE A 463 35.51 -0.38 2.92
C ILE A 463 34.29 -0.07 2.06
N ASN A 464 34.23 1.13 1.48
CA ASN A 464 33.09 1.58 0.68
C ASN A 464 33.10 1.07 -0.76
N ALA A 465 34.19 0.45 -1.22
CA ALA A 465 34.41 0.09 -2.62
C ALA A 465 33.37 -0.89 -3.19
N PHE A 466 32.85 -1.76 -2.33
CA PHE A 466 31.85 -2.78 -2.67
C PHE A 466 30.41 -2.25 -2.70
N MET A 467 30.17 -1.06 -2.13
CA MET A 467 28.84 -0.47 -2.08
C MET A 467 28.36 -0.09 -3.49
N ALA A 468 27.07 0.15 -3.61
CA ALA A 468 26.44 0.55 -4.86
C ALA A 468 27.03 1.84 -5.44
N LEU A 469 27.10 1.86 -6.77
CA LEU A 469 27.62 2.97 -7.56
C LEU A 469 26.62 3.34 -8.66
N PRO A 470 25.93 4.49 -8.57
CA PRO A 470 25.90 5.37 -7.40
C PRO A 470 25.05 4.77 -6.26
N TRP A 471 25.24 5.23 -5.02
CA TRP A 471 24.48 4.73 -3.86
C TRP A 471 22.96 4.87 -4.00
N GLN A 472 22.48 5.87 -4.75
CA GLN A 472 21.05 6.11 -5.00
C GLN A 472 20.37 4.98 -5.78
N ALA A 473 21.12 4.20 -6.56
CA ALA A 473 20.57 3.06 -7.30
C ALA A 473 20.03 2.01 -6.33
N ASP A 474 20.85 1.61 -5.36
CA ASP A 474 20.51 0.67 -4.30
C ASP A 474 19.42 1.23 -3.36
N PHE A 475 19.53 2.51 -3.01
CA PHE A 475 18.52 3.19 -2.17
C PHE A 475 17.12 3.23 -2.79
N TYR A 476 17.02 3.17 -4.13
CA TYR A 476 15.74 3.04 -4.82
C TYR A 476 15.24 1.60 -4.89
N GLU A 477 16.10 0.66 -5.25
CA GLU A 477 15.75 -0.76 -5.44
C GLU A 477 15.42 -1.46 -4.12
N CYS A 478 15.98 -1.00 -3.01
CA CYS A 478 15.74 -1.54 -1.67
C CYS A 478 14.42 -1.05 -1.07
N ASN A 479 13.30 -1.26 -1.79
CA ASN A 479 12.01 -0.65 -1.50
C ASN A 479 10.90 -1.54 -0.95
N THR A 480 11.27 -2.73 -0.51
CA THR A 480 10.32 -3.76 -0.05
C THR A 480 10.63 -4.22 1.37
N HIS A 481 11.76 -4.92 1.59
CA HIS A 481 12.07 -5.61 2.85
C HIS A 481 13.57 -5.68 3.17
N TRP A 482 14.38 -4.74 2.65
CA TRP A 482 15.84 -4.78 2.79
C TRP A 482 16.32 -4.02 4.03
N TRP A 483 16.22 -2.69 4.03
CA TRP A 483 16.66 -1.83 5.15
C TRP A 483 15.64 -0.75 5.54
N PRO A 484 14.40 -1.09 5.97
CA PRO A 484 13.35 -0.10 6.28
C PRO A 484 13.74 0.90 7.38
N ALA A 485 14.58 0.46 8.32
CA ALA A 485 15.13 1.28 9.40
C ALA A 485 16.23 2.27 8.95
N GLN A 486 16.56 2.29 7.67
CA GLN A 486 17.53 3.23 7.08
C GLN A 486 16.89 4.04 5.95
N ARG A 487 16.09 3.35 5.13
CA ARG A 487 15.28 3.85 4.03
C ARG A 487 13.87 3.24 4.15
N PRO A 488 12.85 4.00 4.58
CA PRO A 488 11.52 3.45 4.83
C PRO A 488 10.77 3.06 3.55
N ASP A 489 9.93 2.01 3.63
CA ASP A 489 9.10 1.54 2.51
C ASP A 489 7.77 2.28 2.46
N ILE A 490 7.13 2.33 3.62
CA ILE A 490 5.87 3.05 3.86
C ILE A 490 6.06 4.06 4.98
N THR A 491 5.17 5.04 5.07
CA THR A 491 5.20 6.04 6.14
C THR A 491 3.84 6.71 6.29
N ILE A 492 3.60 7.36 7.44
CA ILE A 492 2.40 8.17 7.69
C ILE A 492 2.78 9.65 7.56
N PRO A 493 2.26 10.41 6.58
CA PRO A 493 2.48 11.85 6.49
C PRO A 493 1.99 12.58 7.74
N TYR A 494 2.79 13.51 8.27
CA TYR A 494 2.39 14.33 9.39
C TYR A 494 1.31 15.34 9.00
N SER A 495 0.21 15.36 9.76
CA SER A 495 -0.69 16.51 9.89
C SER A 495 -1.30 16.52 11.30
N ASP A 496 -1.72 17.69 11.78
CA ASP A 496 -2.35 17.79 13.11
C ASP A 496 -3.65 16.97 13.18
N ASP A 497 -4.41 16.92 12.08
CA ASP A 497 -5.60 16.08 11.96
C ASP A 497 -5.24 14.59 12.05
N ARG A 498 -4.21 14.15 11.29
CA ARG A 498 -3.76 12.75 11.33
C ARG A 498 -3.29 12.34 12.72
N LYS A 499 -2.62 13.26 13.42
CA LYS A 499 -2.20 13.05 14.81
C LYS A 499 -3.41 12.83 15.72
N LYS A 500 -4.42 13.71 15.64
CA LYS A 500 -5.67 13.60 16.41
C LYS A 500 -6.43 12.32 16.08
N ASP A 501 -6.48 11.92 14.80
CA ASP A 501 -7.13 10.68 14.36
C ASP A 501 -6.46 9.46 14.99
N ILE A 502 -5.13 9.42 14.98
CA ILE A 502 -4.36 8.34 15.63
C ILE A 502 -4.57 8.33 17.15
N GLU A 503 -4.66 9.51 17.78
CA GLU A 503 -4.98 9.62 19.21
C GLU A 503 -6.36 9.06 19.54
N LYS A 504 -7.36 9.35 18.68
CA LYS A 504 -8.76 8.99 18.90
C LYS A 504 -9.08 7.54 18.51
N TYR A 505 -8.57 7.08 17.37
CA TYR A 505 -8.97 5.82 16.73
C TYR A 505 -7.85 4.77 16.66
N GLY A 506 -6.61 5.14 16.99
CA GLY A 506 -5.44 4.28 16.77
C GLY A 506 -4.92 4.34 15.34
N VAL A 507 -3.89 3.54 15.04
CA VAL A 507 -3.25 3.53 13.71
C VAL A 507 -3.91 2.50 12.80
N SER A 508 -4.30 2.91 11.60
CA SER A 508 -4.76 2.04 10.51
C SER A 508 -3.72 1.94 9.40
N LEU A 509 -3.71 0.81 8.68
CA LEU A 509 -2.90 0.63 7.46
C LEU A 509 -3.22 1.69 6.39
N ASP A 510 -4.46 2.18 6.34
CA ASP A 510 -4.92 3.20 5.37
C ASP A 510 -4.31 4.60 5.62
N TYR A 511 -3.53 4.74 6.68
CA TYR A 511 -2.78 5.98 6.98
C TYR A 511 -1.38 5.96 6.35
N PHE A 512 -0.91 4.80 5.91
CA PHE A 512 0.40 4.65 5.32
C PHE A 512 0.40 4.93 3.82
N GLU A 513 1.44 5.63 3.38
CA GLU A 513 1.73 5.92 1.98
C GLU A 513 3.13 5.43 1.61
N ASN A 514 3.36 5.11 0.33
CA ASN A 514 4.70 4.77 -0.15
C ASN A 514 5.64 5.97 0.05
N TRP A 515 6.79 5.75 0.68
CA TRP A 515 7.75 6.82 0.95
C TRP A 515 8.32 7.45 -0.34
N THR A 516 8.48 6.65 -1.41
CA THR A 516 8.96 7.10 -2.73
C THR A 516 7.87 7.62 -3.66
N ARG A 517 6.64 7.86 -3.16
CA ARG A 517 5.54 8.43 -3.96
C ARG A 517 5.95 9.71 -4.71
N GLY A 518 5.49 9.86 -5.94
CA GLY A 518 5.88 10.96 -6.84
C GLY A 518 7.14 10.68 -7.69
N PHE A 519 7.80 9.55 -7.50
CA PHE A 519 8.77 9.04 -8.48
C PHE A 519 8.03 8.43 -9.67
N ARG A 520 8.66 8.40 -10.85
CA ARG A 520 8.03 7.84 -12.06
C ARG A 520 7.63 6.38 -11.84
N THR A 521 6.39 6.02 -12.17
CA THR A 521 5.81 4.67 -12.04
C THR A 521 5.64 3.94 -13.38
N VAL A 522 5.89 4.61 -14.51
CA VAL A 522 5.69 4.08 -15.87
C VAL A 522 7.00 4.03 -16.65
N GLU A 523 7.21 2.91 -17.37
CA GLU A 523 8.16 2.83 -18.48
C GLU A 523 7.69 3.82 -19.58
N ILE A 524 8.56 4.75 -19.95
CA ILE A 524 8.46 5.37 -21.28
C ILE A 524 9.06 4.33 -22.23
N ASP A 525 8.41 4.04 -23.35
CA ASP A 525 8.68 2.93 -24.30
C ASP A 525 10.15 2.76 -24.77
N ASP A 526 11.08 3.63 -24.36
CA ASP A 526 12.52 3.59 -24.69
C ASP A 526 13.48 3.53 -23.48
N MET A 527 13.01 3.31 -22.23
CA MET A 527 13.89 3.22 -21.06
C MET A 527 13.54 2.04 -20.12
N PRO A 528 14.48 1.12 -19.83
CA PRO A 528 14.26 0.03 -18.89
C PRO A 528 14.04 0.52 -17.45
N ASN A 529 13.18 -0.18 -16.71
CA ASN A 529 12.87 0.08 -15.29
C ASN A 529 14.08 -0.03 -14.34
N TRP A 530 15.13 -0.75 -14.73
CA TRP A 530 16.31 -0.93 -13.88
C TRP A 530 17.13 0.36 -13.80
N GLY A 531 17.24 0.92 -12.60
CA GLY A 531 18.14 2.05 -12.33
C GLY A 531 17.48 3.41 -12.32
N SER A 532 16.51 3.60 -11.42
CA SER A 532 15.79 4.86 -11.23
C SER A 532 16.70 6.08 -11.10
N MET A 533 16.93 6.71 -12.25
CA MET A 533 17.54 8.03 -12.37
C MET A 533 16.79 9.07 -11.53
N ASP A 534 15.57 8.79 -11.10
CA ASP A 534 14.80 9.64 -10.21
C ASP A 534 15.45 9.72 -8.82
N MET A 535 15.90 8.62 -8.22
CA MET A 535 16.57 8.72 -6.91
C MET A 535 17.87 9.52 -7.04
N ALA A 536 18.68 9.26 -8.06
CA ALA A 536 19.90 10.02 -8.34
C ALA A 536 19.66 11.52 -8.56
N LYS A 537 18.49 11.91 -9.11
CA LYS A 537 18.14 13.31 -9.43
C LYS A 537 17.26 14.01 -8.38
N LYS A 538 16.51 13.27 -7.57
CA LYS A 538 15.40 13.77 -6.75
C LYS A 538 15.60 13.53 -5.25
N TRP A 539 16.63 12.81 -4.81
CA TRP A 539 16.86 12.58 -3.38
C TRP A 539 17.09 13.91 -2.60
N ASP A 540 17.68 14.94 -3.25
CA ASP A 540 18.11 16.21 -2.62
C ASP A 540 17.75 17.52 -3.36
N ARG A 541 17.36 17.45 -4.64
CA ARG A 541 16.63 18.44 -5.47
C ARG A 541 17.42 19.52 -6.25
N GLN A 542 16.99 19.72 -7.51
CA GLN A 542 16.93 21.04 -8.19
C GLN A 542 15.89 21.14 -9.35
N VAL A 543 15.32 20.03 -9.86
CA VAL A 543 14.55 20.04 -11.13
C VAL A 543 13.10 19.52 -11.03
N SER A 544 12.65 18.98 -9.89
CA SER A 544 11.25 18.52 -9.75
C SER A 544 10.70 18.62 -8.34
N ASN A 545 9.38 18.83 -8.24
CA ASN A 545 8.63 19.14 -7.02
C ASN A 545 8.46 17.98 -6.00
N VAL A 546 9.32 16.95 -5.99
CA VAL A 546 9.25 15.83 -5.03
C VAL A 546 10.51 15.80 -4.16
N LEU A 547 10.35 15.96 -2.85
CA LEU A 547 11.42 15.80 -1.84
C LEU A 547 11.01 14.72 -0.85
N LEU A 548 11.86 13.73 -0.60
CA LEU A 548 11.60 12.66 0.38
C LEU A 548 11.60 13.21 1.82
N GLY A 549 10.67 12.77 2.68
CA GLY A 549 10.57 13.21 4.07
C GLY A 549 11.34 12.33 5.07
N PHE A 550 11.61 12.88 6.25
CA PHE A 550 12.22 12.17 7.38
C PHE A 550 11.14 11.63 8.32
N ILE A 551 11.35 10.45 8.90
CA ILE A 551 10.40 9.79 9.78
C ILE A 551 10.86 10.03 11.22
N VAL A 552 10.08 10.81 11.96
CA VAL A 552 10.42 11.27 13.31
C VAL A 552 9.34 10.87 14.30
N GLU A 553 9.75 10.63 15.54
CA GLU A 553 8.85 10.39 16.66
C GLU A 553 8.16 11.70 17.07
N LYS A 554 6.84 11.64 17.28
CA LYS A 554 5.99 12.71 17.81
C LYS A 554 5.24 12.21 19.04
N GLN A 555 5.08 13.08 20.03
CA GLN A 555 4.32 12.78 21.24
C GLN A 555 2.82 12.82 20.94
N LEU A 556 2.07 11.80 21.36
CA LEU A 556 0.60 11.76 21.34
C LEU A 556 0.03 12.11 22.73
N GLU A 557 -1.30 12.19 22.86
CA GLU A 557 -1.97 12.37 24.15
C GLU A 557 -1.54 11.29 25.18
N GLY A 558 -1.18 11.74 26.39
CA GLY A 558 -0.62 10.89 27.45
C GLY A 558 0.86 10.53 27.21
N GLU A 559 1.22 9.27 27.49
CA GLU A 559 2.59 8.76 27.35
C GLU A 559 2.86 8.10 25.98
N LYS A 560 1.87 8.07 25.07
CA LYS A 560 1.97 7.41 23.76
C LYS A 560 2.81 8.21 22.77
N LYS A 561 3.45 7.52 21.82
CA LYS A 561 4.28 8.11 20.76
C LYS A 561 4.00 7.45 19.41
N ALA A 562 4.10 8.21 18.33
CA ALA A 562 3.94 7.72 16.96
C ALA A 562 5.01 8.30 16.02
N PHE A 563 5.29 7.62 14.92
CA PHE A 563 6.26 8.05 13.92
C PHE A 563 5.56 8.63 12.70
N PHE A 564 5.99 9.81 12.26
CA PHE A 564 5.42 10.50 11.11
C PHE A 564 6.50 10.97 10.13
N GLU A 565 6.16 10.99 8.84
CA GLU A 565 6.94 11.68 7.83
C GLU A 565 6.76 13.18 7.94
N VAL A 566 7.88 13.88 8.15
CA VAL A 566 7.99 15.33 8.21
C VAL A 566 8.96 15.83 7.15
N GLU A 567 8.99 17.16 6.96
CA GLU A 567 9.93 17.85 6.07
C GLU A 567 9.88 17.36 4.61
N ARG A 568 8.78 16.70 4.22
CA ARG A 568 8.49 16.38 2.82
C ARG A 568 8.06 17.65 2.09
N ASP A 569 8.52 17.80 0.86
CA ASP A 569 7.97 18.80 -0.05
C ASP A 569 7.18 18.04 -1.09
N ASP A 570 5.90 17.87 -0.79
CA ASP A 570 4.96 17.30 -1.73
C ASP A 570 4.68 18.33 -2.83
N ILE A 571 4.54 17.85 -4.06
CA ILE A 571 3.83 18.57 -5.15
C ILE A 571 2.44 19.06 -4.66
N PHE A 572 1.95 18.47 -3.56
CA PHE A 572 0.66 18.67 -2.93
C PHE A 572 0.63 19.63 -1.72
N LYS A 573 1.71 20.37 -1.41
CA LYS A 573 1.60 21.49 -0.44
C LYS A 573 0.84 22.67 -1.06
N VAL A 574 -0.49 22.56 -1.10
CA VAL A 574 -1.34 23.73 -0.92
C VAL A 574 -1.27 24.04 0.58
N GLU A 575 -0.83 25.24 0.93
CA GLU A 575 -0.95 25.76 2.28
C GLU A 575 -2.39 25.54 2.76
N MET A 576 -2.57 24.66 3.75
CA MET A 576 -3.79 24.64 4.54
C MET A 576 -3.77 25.93 5.35
N ASN A 577 -4.25 27.01 4.72
CA ASN A 577 -4.62 28.21 5.43
C ASN A 577 -5.61 27.78 6.51
N ASN A 578 -5.28 28.13 7.76
CA ASN A 578 -6.16 28.04 8.91
C ASN A 578 -7.55 28.57 8.53
N VAL A 579 -8.48 27.66 8.24
CA VAL A 579 -9.91 27.96 8.25
C VAL A 579 -10.42 27.37 9.56
N ASP A 580 -10.95 28.24 10.42
CA ASP A 580 -11.47 27.89 11.74
C ASP A 580 -12.39 26.66 11.69
N ASP A 581 -11.99 25.60 12.39
CA ASP A 581 -12.55 24.25 12.37
C ASP A 581 -13.86 24.10 13.17
N LYS A 582 -14.64 25.19 13.30
CA LYS A 582 -15.90 25.20 14.09
C LYS A 582 -17.17 25.02 13.26
N GLU A 583 -17.07 24.93 11.93
CA GLU A 583 -18.24 24.79 11.05
C GLU A 583 -18.30 23.49 10.23
N ASN A 584 -17.28 22.62 10.26
CA ASN A 584 -17.24 21.44 9.38
C ASN A 584 -17.85 20.19 10.03
N LYS A 585 -19.00 19.75 9.50
CA LYS A 585 -19.78 18.61 10.00
C LYS A 585 -19.21 17.22 9.65
N TYR A 586 -18.45 17.08 8.57
CA TYR A 586 -17.94 15.79 8.07
C TYR A 586 -16.48 15.90 7.59
N ASN A 587 -15.73 14.79 7.65
CA ASN A 587 -14.33 14.65 7.22
C ASN A 587 -14.14 13.50 6.20
N LEU A 588 -12.90 13.27 5.74
CA LEU A 588 -12.57 12.23 4.75
C LEU A 588 -12.82 10.80 5.23
N ASP A 589 -12.65 10.53 6.52
CA ASP A 589 -12.88 9.19 7.08
C ASP A 589 -14.39 8.92 7.19
N ASP A 590 -15.21 9.94 7.49
CA ASP A 590 -16.68 9.83 7.40
C ASP A 590 -17.11 9.49 5.97
N LEU A 591 -16.54 10.17 4.97
CA LEU A 591 -16.81 9.87 3.56
C LEU A 591 -16.37 8.44 3.19
N HIS A 592 -15.23 7.97 3.68
CA HIS A 592 -14.75 6.61 3.45
C HIS A 592 -15.70 5.57 4.06
N GLU A 593 -16.19 5.78 5.28
CA GLU A 593 -17.14 4.86 5.92
C GLU A 593 -18.47 4.83 5.17
N MET A 594 -18.98 5.98 4.72
CA MET A 594 -20.20 6.03 3.89
C MET A 594 -20.02 5.27 2.56
N LEU A 595 -18.85 5.40 1.91
CA LEU A 595 -18.54 4.65 0.68
C LEU A 595 -18.38 3.15 0.94
N LYS A 596 -17.84 2.75 2.10
CA LYS A 596 -17.77 1.35 2.52
C LYS A 596 -19.16 0.77 2.74
N ILE A 597 -20.07 1.51 3.39
CA ILE A 597 -21.49 1.13 3.51
C ILE A 597 -22.11 0.95 2.12
N ALA A 598 -21.87 1.89 1.20
CA ALA A 598 -22.36 1.77 -0.18
C ALA A 598 -21.84 0.49 -0.88
N MET A 599 -20.55 0.14 -0.73
CA MET A 599 -20.04 -1.15 -1.23
C MET A 599 -20.77 -2.35 -0.61
N MET A 600 -21.05 -2.31 0.69
CA MET A 600 -21.75 -3.40 1.39
C MET A 600 -23.20 -3.56 0.91
N VAL A 601 -23.87 -2.47 0.52
CA VAL A 601 -25.20 -2.50 -0.10
C VAL A 601 -25.15 -3.30 -1.41
N GLU A 602 -24.27 -2.95 -2.35
CA GLU A 602 -24.20 -3.64 -3.66
C GLU A 602 -23.76 -5.11 -3.50
N ILE A 603 -22.83 -5.40 -2.58
CA ILE A 603 -22.40 -6.78 -2.29
C ILE A 603 -23.54 -7.60 -1.65
N SER A 604 -24.51 -6.96 -1.01
CA SER A 604 -25.68 -7.63 -0.41
C SER A 604 -26.77 -7.96 -1.43
N THR A 605 -26.95 -7.15 -2.49
CA THR A 605 -28.00 -7.32 -3.52
C THR A 605 -27.59 -8.31 -4.61
N ILE A 606 -26.35 -8.24 -5.10
CA ILE A 606 -25.85 -9.08 -6.22
C ILE A 606 -26.09 -10.59 -6.01
N PRO A 607 -25.72 -11.21 -4.86
CA PRO A 607 -25.94 -12.63 -4.64
C PRO A 607 -27.42 -13.04 -4.62
N ALA A 608 -28.30 -12.19 -4.08
CA ALA A 608 -29.73 -12.46 -4.05
C ALA A 608 -30.34 -12.50 -5.46
N TYR A 609 -29.95 -11.55 -6.32
CA TYR A 609 -30.39 -11.50 -7.71
C TYR A 609 -29.86 -12.69 -8.52
N LEU A 610 -28.59 -13.04 -8.34
CA LEU A 610 -28.01 -14.22 -9.01
C LEU A 610 -28.61 -15.54 -8.51
N TYR A 611 -28.91 -15.65 -7.22
CA TYR A 611 -29.56 -16.83 -6.66
C TYR A 611 -30.96 -17.04 -7.25
N ALA A 612 -31.76 -15.98 -7.29
CA ALA A 612 -33.08 -15.98 -7.92
C ALA A 612 -32.97 -16.34 -9.41
N LEU A 613 -32.01 -15.76 -10.13
CA LEU A 613 -31.71 -16.08 -11.53
C LEU A 613 -31.44 -17.58 -11.75
N TYR A 614 -30.63 -18.21 -10.90
CA TYR A 614 -30.28 -19.64 -11.03
C TYR A 614 -31.46 -20.57 -10.69
N SER A 615 -32.45 -20.09 -9.94
CA SER A 615 -33.65 -20.87 -9.61
C SER A 615 -34.63 -21.03 -10.79
N ILE A 616 -34.53 -20.20 -11.83
CA ILE A 616 -35.46 -20.23 -12.97
C ILE A 616 -35.05 -21.32 -13.96
N LYS A 617 -36.00 -22.20 -14.34
CA LYS A 617 -35.75 -23.24 -15.35
C LYS A 617 -35.65 -22.59 -16.74
N PRO A 618 -34.63 -22.91 -17.55
CA PRO A 618 -34.51 -22.40 -18.91
C PRO A 618 -35.49 -23.09 -19.86
N GLY A 619 -35.83 -22.44 -20.98
CA GLY A 619 -36.57 -23.06 -22.09
C GLY A 619 -38.03 -22.62 -22.27
N THR A 620 -38.45 -21.61 -21.51
CA THR A 620 -39.77 -20.95 -21.65
C THR A 620 -39.56 -19.48 -21.99
N GLU A 621 -40.39 -18.90 -22.87
CA GLU A 621 -40.27 -17.50 -23.29
C GLU A 621 -40.24 -16.52 -22.10
N ILE A 622 -41.21 -16.62 -21.19
CA ILE A 622 -41.29 -15.76 -19.99
C ILE A 622 -40.10 -16.03 -19.05
N GLY A 623 -39.81 -17.30 -18.75
CA GLY A 623 -38.67 -17.65 -17.90
C GLY A 623 -37.32 -17.15 -18.43
N ASP A 624 -37.06 -17.24 -19.73
CA ASP A 624 -35.81 -16.78 -20.33
C ASP A 624 -35.72 -15.24 -20.40
N GLU A 625 -36.85 -14.55 -20.58
CA GLU A 625 -36.94 -13.09 -20.51
C GLU A 625 -36.64 -12.58 -19.08
N VAL A 626 -37.32 -13.11 -18.06
CA VAL A 626 -37.07 -12.74 -16.65
C VAL A 626 -35.61 -13.03 -16.26
N ARG A 627 -35.03 -14.13 -16.75
CA ARG A 627 -33.59 -14.42 -16.55
C ARG A 627 -32.67 -13.42 -17.23
N ALA A 628 -33.05 -12.86 -18.38
CA ALA A 628 -32.27 -11.83 -19.05
C ALA A 628 -32.30 -10.53 -18.25
N GLN A 629 -33.47 -10.13 -17.77
CA GLN A 629 -33.67 -8.91 -16.98
C GLN A 629 -32.96 -8.95 -15.62
N ILE A 630 -33.12 -10.03 -14.84
CA ILE A 630 -32.41 -10.16 -13.54
C ILE A 630 -30.88 -10.15 -13.74
N ARG A 631 -30.39 -10.78 -14.82
CA ARG A 631 -28.96 -10.76 -15.16
C ARG A 631 -28.48 -9.35 -15.52
N HIS A 632 -29.30 -8.58 -16.22
CA HIS A 632 -28.98 -7.21 -16.58
C HIS A 632 -28.80 -6.35 -15.35
N VAL A 633 -29.76 -6.37 -14.42
CA VAL A 633 -29.68 -5.63 -13.14
C VAL A 633 -28.45 -6.08 -12.33
N ALA A 634 -28.25 -7.38 -12.14
CA ALA A 634 -27.08 -7.87 -11.40
C ALA A 634 -25.72 -7.45 -12.01
N ALA A 635 -25.69 -7.18 -13.32
CA ALA A 635 -24.49 -6.69 -13.99
C ALA A 635 -24.31 -5.16 -13.82
N GLU A 636 -25.39 -4.40 -13.68
CA GLU A 636 -25.36 -2.97 -13.34
C GLU A 636 -24.98 -2.74 -11.88
N GLU A 637 -25.48 -3.57 -10.95
CA GLU A 637 -25.01 -3.59 -9.55
C GLU A 637 -23.49 -3.83 -9.43
N MET A 638 -22.92 -4.67 -10.29
CA MET A 638 -21.46 -4.85 -10.37
C MET A 638 -20.73 -3.62 -10.93
N LEU A 639 -21.36 -2.85 -11.81
CA LEU A 639 -20.85 -1.55 -12.25
C LEU A 639 -20.86 -0.56 -11.08
N HIS A 640 -21.95 -0.52 -10.32
CA HIS A 640 -22.10 0.36 -9.15
C HIS A 640 -21.03 0.06 -8.11
N LEU A 641 -20.84 -1.21 -7.75
CA LEU A 641 -19.77 -1.65 -6.87
C LEU A 641 -18.38 -1.19 -7.35
N SER A 642 -18.13 -1.27 -8.66
CA SER A 642 -16.86 -0.84 -9.27
C SER A 642 -16.68 0.68 -9.23
N LEU A 643 -17.76 1.44 -9.42
CA LEU A 643 -17.77 2.91 -9.31
C LEU A 643 -17.51 3.35 -7.86
N VAL A 644 -18.12 2.69 -6.88
CA VAL A 644 -17.85 2.95 -5.45
C VAL A 644 -16.39 2.64 -5.12
N ALA A 645 -15.85 1.53 -5.60
CA ALA A 645 -14.43 1.21 -5.43
C ALA A 645 -13.49 2.27 -6.05
N ASN A 646 -13.87 2.83 -7.21
CA ASN A 646 -13.17 3.97 -7.81
C ASN A 646 -13.29 5.23 -6.95
N LEU A 647 -14.45 5.53 -6.36
CA LEU A 647 -14.64 6.67 -5.45
C LEU A 647 -13.75 6.54 -4.19
N ILE A 648 -13.63 5.34 -3.61
CA ILE A 648 -12.73 5.05 -2.48
C ILE A 648 -11.27 5.24 -2.89
N ALA A 649 -10.87 4.67 -4.03
CA ALA A 649 -9.52 4.84 -4.56
C ALA A 649 -9.20 6.31 -4.88
N ALA A 650 -10.19 7.07 -5.38
CA ALA A 650 -10.06 8.48 -5.71
C ALA A 650 -9.72 9.32 -4.48
N ILE A 651 -10.31 9.05 -3.33
CA ILE A 651 -9.98 9.78 -2.08
C ILE A 651 -8.68 9.27 -1.41
N GLY A 652 -7.90 8.42 -2.09
CA GLY A 652 -6.62 7.92 -1.61
C GLY A 652 -6.73 6.76 -0.62
N ARG A 653 -7.87 6.07 -0.56
CA ARG A 653 -8.10 4.88 0.28
C ARG A 653 -8.10 3.60 -0.59
N GLN A 654 -8.16 2.43 0.04
CA GLN A 654 -8.11 1.15 -0.67
C GLN A 654 -9.44 0.40 -0.51
N PRO A 655 -10.15 0.05 -1.61
CA PRO A 655 -11.38 -0.73 -1.50
C PRO A 655 -11.06 -2.15 -1.03
N LYS A 656 -11.93 -2.67 -0.15
CA LYS A 656 -11.78 -3.99 0.46
C LYS A 656 -12.97 -4.85 0.05
N PHE A 657 -12.71 -5.97 -0.62
CA PHE A 657 -13.75 -6.89 -1.12
C PHE A 657 -13.70 -8.22 -0.38
N TYR A 658 -12.50 -8.77 -0.14
CA TYR A 658 -12.31 -10.05 0.51
C TYR A 658 -12.04 -9.88 2.01
N SER A 659 -13.09 -9.92 2.82
CA SER A 659 -12.99 -10.11 4.27
C SER A 659 -14.31 -10.55 4.86
N LYS A 660 -14.28 -11.19 6.04
CA LYS A 660 -15.47 -11.69 6.71
C LYS A 660 -16.55 -10.60 6.96
N GLU A 661 -16.13 -9.35 7.13
CA GLU A 661 -17.02 -8.19 7.34
C GLU A 661 -17.80 -7.80 6.07
N MET A 662 -17.18 -7.93 4.90
CA MET A 662 -17.81 -7.57 3.61
C MET A 662 -18.76 -8.64 3.08
N PHE A 663 -18.74 -9.85 3.64
CA PHE A 663 -19.59 -10.95 3.19
C PHE A 663 -20.90 -10.97 3.99
N PRO A 664 -22.05 -10.73 3.33
CA PRO A 664 -23.35 -10.78 3.98
C PRO A 664 -23.70 -12.21 4.41
N PHE A 665 -24.41 -12.33 5.53
CA PHE A 665 -25.01 -13.58 5.98
C PHE A 665 -26.49 -13.57 5.65
N TYR A 666 -26.95 -14.41 4.72
CA TYR A 666 -28.36 -14.42 4.35
C TYR A 666 -29.19 -15.33 5.27
N PRO A 667 -30.38 -14.88 5.70
CA PRO A 667 -30.97 -13.59 5.39
C PRO A 667 -30.34 -12.44 6.20
N CYS A 668 -30.08 -11.29 5.57
CA CYS A 668 -29.49 -10.10 6.22
C CYS A 668 -30.37 -8.85 6.03
N PRO A 669 -30.38 -7.91 6.99
CA PRO A 669 -30.91 -6.57 6.72
C PRO A 669 -30.02 -5.85 5.69
N LEU A 670 -30.61 -4.96 4.91
CA LEU A 670 -29.82 -4.08 4.05
C LEU A 670 -29.05 -3.05 4.92
N PRO A 671 -27.72 -2.91 4.77
CA PRO A 671 -26.90 -2.08 5.67
C PRO A 671 -27.32 -0.60 5.71
N HIS A 672 -27.50 -0.04 6.91
CA HIS A 672 -27.71 1.40 7.18
C HIS A 672 -28.86 2.06 6.39
N ILE A 673 -29.87 1.29 5.98
CA ILE A 673 -31.12 1.83 5.46
C ILE A 673 -32.18 1.72 6.58
N LYS A 674 -32.90 2.80 6.94
CA LYS A 674 -34.01 2.87 7.93
C LYS A 674 -35.17 1.95 7.58
N GLN A 675 -35.28 1.63 6.30
CA GLN A 675 -35.98 0.46 5.80
C GLN A 675 -35.33 -0.86 6.23
N GLY A 676 -34.51 -0.91 7.29
CA GLY A 676 -33.84 -2.08 7.88
C GLY A 676 -34.78 -3.18 8.39
N SER A 677 -36.08 -3.04 8.12
CA SER A 677 -37.07 -4.10 8.05
C SER A 677 -37.02 -4.94 6.74
N LEU A 678 -36.36 -4.46 5.69
CA LEU A 678 -36.15 -5.17 4.43
C LEU A 678 -34.99 -6.13 4.61
N VAL A 679 -35.37 -7.39 4.71
CA VAL A 679 -34.44 -8.49 4.84
C VAL A 679 -34.18 -9.04 3.44
N VAL A 680 -32.92 -9.11 3.05
CA VAL A 680 -32.48 -9.72 1.80
C VAL A 680 -32.38 -11.22 2.01
N HIS A 681 -33.06 -12.00 1.16
CA HIS A 681 -33.07 -13.46 1.19
C HIS A 681 -32.42 -14.04 -0.08
N LEU A 682 -31.71 -15.15 0.06
CA LEU A 682 -31.40 -16.03 -1.05
C LEU A 682 -32.60 -16.96 -1.28
N SER A 683 -33.50 -16.57 -2.19
CA SER A 683 -34.73 -17.30 -2.46
C SER A 683 -35.00 -17.48 -3.95
N LYS A 684 -35.78 -18.51 -4.29
CA LYS A 684 -36.23 -18.73 -5.67
C LYS A 684 -37.03 -17.52 -6.18
N ALA A 685 -36.99 -17.26 -7.50
CA ALA A 685 -37.61 -16.11 -8.16
C ALA A 685 -39.15 -16.19 -8.24
N ASN A 686 -39.81 -16.47 -7.12
CA ASN A 686 -41.26 -16.44 -7.01
C ASN A 686 -41.77 -15.00 -6.87
N LYS A 687 -43.09 -14.82 -6.89
CA LYS A 687 -43.75 -13.50 -6.78
C LYS A 687 -43.29 -12.72 -5.55
N ALA A 688 -43.23 -13.35 -4.37
CA ALA A 688 -42.82 -12.69 -3.14
C ALA A 688 -41.35 -12.24 -3.15
N THR A 689 -40.46 -13.03 -3.76
CA THR A 689 -39.05 -12.64 -3.94
C THR A 689 -38.93 -11.46 -4.89
N LEU A 690 -39.65 -11.46 -6.02
CA LEU A 690 -39.64 -10.33 -6.96
C LEU A 690 -40.28 -9.07 -6.36
N GLU A 691 -41.33 -9.19 -5.56
CA GLU A 691 -41.88 -8.08 -4.76
C GLU A 691 -40.83 -7.53 -3.78
N THR A 692 -40.01 -8.39 -3.18
CA THR A 692 -38.91 -7.96 -2.31
C THR A 692 -37.88 -7.15 -3.10
N PHE A 693 -37.51 -7.59 -4.31
CA PHE A 693 -36.59 -6.84 -5.17
C PHE A 693 -37.17 -5.48 -5.59
N VAL A 694 -38.46 -5.42 -5.94
CA VAL A 694 -39.16 -4.15 -6.19
C VAL A 694 -39.09 -3.22 -4.98
N ASN A 695 -39.22 -3.76 -3.75
CA ASN A 695 -39.15 -2.96 -2.54
C ASN A 695 -37.72 -2.50 -2.20
N ILE A 696 -36.69 -3.29 -2.51
CA ILE A 696 -35.27 -2.92 -2.33
C ILE A 696 -34.92 -1.73 -3.21
N GLU A 697 -35.33 -1.73 -4.48
CA GLU A 697 -34.99 -0.70 -5.46
C GLU A 697 -35.93 0.52 -5.44
N LYS A 698 -36.86 0.57 -4.50
CA LYS A 698 -37.95 1.54 -4.51
C LYS A 698 -37.45 2.96 -4.23
N PRO A 699 -37.75 3.96 -5.10
CA PRO A 699 -37.38 5.35 -4.85
C PRO A 699 -38.15 5.95 -3.66
N ASP A 700 -37.52 6.84 -2.90
CA ASP A 700 -38.23 7.64 -1.90
C ASP A 700 -39.03 8.80 -2.54
N THR A 701 -40.23 9.04 -2.02
CA THR A 701 -41.24 9.95 -2.58
C THR A 701 -41.10 11.41 -2.15
N ASP A 702 -40.24 11.76 -1.18
CA ASP A 702 -40.20 13.11 -0.55
C ASP A 702 -38.87 13.87 -0.75
N GLN A 703 -38.27 13.76 -1.94
CA GLN A 703 -37.00 14.43 -2.26
C GLN A 703 -37.18 15.91 -2.60
N MET A 704 -36.96 16.82 -1.64
CA MET A 704 -36.23 18.10 -1.89
C MET A 704 -35.93 19.01 -0.68
N THR A 705 -36.31 18.73 0.57
CA THR A 705 -36.09 19.73 1.65
C THR A 705 -35.46 19.24 2.95
N ASN A 706 -35.41 17.94 3.26
CA ASN A 706 -34.74 17.45 4.48
C ASN A 706 -34.26 16.00 4.34
N VAL A 707 -33.06 15.78 3.78
CA VAL A 707 -32.39 14.46 3.89
C VAL A 707 -32.11 14.22 5.38
N ARG A 708 -32.85 13.28 6.01
CA ARG A 708 -32.72 12.94 7.43
C ARG A 708 -31.78 11.74 7.60
N ILE A 709 -30.48 11.99 7.48
CA ILE A 709 -29.49 11.04 8.00
C ILE A 709 -29.57 11.11 9.52
N ASP A 710 -29.77 9.98 10.18
CA ASP A 710 -29.60 9.92 11.64
C ASP A 710 -28.14 10.18 11.98
N GLU A 711 -27.88 11.25 12.74
CA GLU A 711 -26.56 11.91 12.81
C GLU A 711 -25.48 11.07 13.49
N ASP A 712 -25.86 10.02 14.20
CA ASP A 712 -24.96 9.13 14.94
C ASP A 712 -24.69 7.77 14.24
N GLU A 713 -25.45 7.39 13.19
CA GLU A 713 -25.38 6.02 12.59
C GLU A 713 -25.41 5.96 11.04
N PHE A 714 -25.38 7.09 10.32
CA PHE A 714 -25.45 7.15 8.85
C PHE A 714 -26.68 6.44 8.23
N ASN A 715 -27.78 6.30 8.96
CA ASN A 715 -28.98 5.61 8.46
C ASN A 715 -29.74 6.47 7.43
N ALA A 716 -30.03 5.91 6.24
CA ALA A 716 -30.76 6.55 5.13
C ALA A 716 -32.13 5.89 4.87
N ASP A 717 -33.14 6.57 4.30
CA ASP A 717 -34.47 5.95 4.10
C ASP A 717 -34.54 5.05 2.86
N SER A 718 -33.69 5.29 1.84
CA SER A 718 -33.49 4.45 0.65
C SER A 718 -32.01 4.39 0.21
N ILE A 719 -31.67 3.53 -0.77
CA ILE A 719 -30.31 3.43 -1.34
C ILE A 719 -29.92 4.77 -2.01
N GLY A 720 -30.86 5.38 -2.72
CA GLY A 720 -30.71 6.68 -3.34
C GLY A 720 -30.39 7.78 -2.32
N ASP A 721 -31.02 7.78 -1.15
CA ASP A 721 -30.72 8.74 -0.08
C ASP A 721 -29.30 8.61 0.48
N LEU A 722 -28.79 7.37 0.60
CA LEU A 722 -27.39 7.12 0.95
C LEU A 722 -26.45 7.75 -0.08
N TYR A 723 -26.71 7.54 -1.37
CA TYR A 723 -25.88 8.11 -2.43
C TYR A 723 -26.02 9.64 -2.55
N TYR A 724 -27.21 10.21 -2.30
CA TYR A 724 -27.39 11.66 -2.20
C TYR A 724 -26.61 12.25 -1.02
N ALA A 725 -26.57 11.54 0.11
CA ALA A 725 -25.77 11.92 1.26
C ALA A 725 -24.27 11.90 0.93
N ILE A 726 -23.77 10.81 0.35
CA ILE A 726 -22.38 10.67 -0.13
C ILE A 726 -22.05 11.84 -1.07
N LYS A 727 -22.89 12.10 -2.07
CA LYS A 727 -22.72 13.20 -3.03
C LYS A 727 -22.59 14.56 -2.34
N LYS A 728 -23.39 14.82 -1.31
CA LYS A 728 -23.34 16.08 -0.55
C LYS A 728 -22.05 16.21 0.24
N VAL A 729 -21.62 15.14 0.92
CA VAL A 729 -20.35 15.12 1.69
C VAL A 729 -19.16 15.27 0.74
N PHE A 730 -19.17 14.56 -0.39
CA PHE A 730 -18.14 14.64 -1.43
C PHE A 730 -17.95 16.08 -1.93
N LYS A 731 -19.05 16.75 -2.30
CA LYS A 731 -19.04 18.17 -2.72
C LYS A 731 -18.50 19.09 -1.63
N SER A 732 -18.98 18.93 -0.40
CA SER A 732 -18.56 19.76 0.73
C SER A 732 -17.05 19.65 0.98
N LEU A 733 -16.51 18.43 0.99
CA LEU A 733 -15.08 18.20 1.21
C LEU A 733 -14.23 18.68 0.04
N ASP A 734 -14.73 18.58 -1.19
CA ASP A 734 -14.05 19.09 -2.38
C ASP A 734 -14.00 20.63 -2.44
N GLU A 735 -15.13 21.31 -2.15
CA GLU A 735 -15.21 22.78 -2.04
C GLU A 735 -14.26 23.32 -0.96
N GLN A 736 -14.00 22.51 0.08
CA GLN A 736 -13.03 22.80 1.14
C GLN A 736 -11.59 22.39 0.79
N HIS A 737 -11.33 21.90 -0.42
CA HIS A 737 -10.03 21.39 -0.88
C HIS A 737 -9.45 20.25 -0.02
N ARG A 738 -10.31 19.44 0.61
CA ARG A 738 -9.91 18.30 1.45
C ARG A 738 -9.74 17.00 0.65
N ILE A 739 -10.30 16.88 -0.55
CA ILE A 739 -10.14 15.69 -1.40
C ILE A 739 -8.96 15.88 -2.36
N ARG A 740 -8.05 14.89 -2.40
CA ARG A 740 -6.99 14.79 -3.41
C ARG A 740 -7.21 13.55 -4.27
N TYR A 741 -7.64 13.77 -5.50
CA TYR A 741 -7.99 12.69 -6.42
C TYR A 741 -6.78 11.84 -6.84
N ASN A 742 -6.82 10.55 -6.52
CA ASN A 742 -5.80 9.56 -6.89
C ASN A 742 -6.34 8.58 -7.94
N THR A 743 -5.75 8.60 -9.14
CA THR A 743 -6.17 7.76 -10.28
C THR A 743 -5.38 6.47 -10.44
N LEU A 744 -4.30 6.27 -9.68
CA LEU A 744 -3.34 5.19 -9.89
C LEU A 744 -3.98 3.79 -9.72
N PHE A 745 -4.83 3.69 -8.70
CA PHE A 745 -5.44 2.44 -8.25
C PHE A 745 -6.86 2.24 -8.79
N GLN A 746 -7.38 3.18 -9.58
CA GLN A 746 -8.71 3.11 -10.19
C GLN A 746 -8.73 2.30 -11.49
N LEU A 747 -9.94 1.91 -11.90
CA LEU A 747 -10.22 1.36 -13.22
C LEU A 747 -10.80 2.42 -14.15
N GLY A 748 -10.36 2.41 -15.41
CA GLY A 748 -10.81 3.35 -16.44
C GLY A 748 -11.83 2.76 -17.42
N PRO A 749 -12.43 3.61 -18.27
CA PRO A 749 -13.34 3.17 -19.33
C PRO A 749 -12.72 2.09 -20.22
N GLY A 750 -13.53 1.10 -20.63
CA GLY A 750 -13.11 0.01 -21.50
C GLY A 750 -12.29 -1.11 -20.84
N MET A 751 -12.06 -1.06 -19.52
CA MET A 751 -11.25 -2.05 -18.79
C MET A 751 -12.02 -3.33 -18.37
N GLY A 752 -13.29 -3.46 -18.74
CA GLY A 752 -13.97 -4.76 -18.88
C GLY A 752 -14.13 -5.63 -17.62
N TYR A 753 -15.24 -5.43 -16.90
CA TYR A 753 -15.88 -6.45 -16.03
C TYR A 753 -17.40 -6.21 -15.94
N ALA A 754 -17.85 -4.95 -15.96
CA ALA A 754 -19.25 -4.58 -16.11
C ALA A 754 -19.63 -4.38 -17.59
N PRO A 755 -20.87 -4.71 -18.01
CA PRO A 755 -21.35 -4.35 -19.33
C PRO A 755 -21.32 -2.83 -19.47
N SER A 756 -20.89 -2.35 -20.63
CA SER A 756 -21.29 -1.03 -21.11
C SER A 756 -22.82 -1.09 -21.28
N SER A 757 -23.57 -0.76 -20.23
CA SER A 757 -25.02 -0.62 -20.31
C SER A 757 -25.32 0.47 -21.32
N GLY A 758 -26.30 0.20 -22.18
CA GLY A 758 -26.56 0.93 -23.43
C GLY A 758 -27.13 2.33 -23.28
N ASP A 759 -26.85 3.03 -22.18
CA ASP A 759 -27.23 4.42 -22.03
C ASP A 759 -26.30 5.30 -22.88
N LYS A 760 -26.87 5.97 -23.88
CA LYS A 760 -26.13 6.83 -24.81
C LYS A 760 -25.51 8.06 -24.13
N ASN A 761 -25.86 8.31 -22.87
CA ASN A 761 -25.41 9.46 -22.09
C ASN A 761 -24.26 9.15 -21.11
N PHE A 762 -23.93 7.88 -20.83
CA PHE A 762 -22.88 7.49 -19.86
C PHE A 762 -21.95 6.40 -20.40
N GLU A 763 -20.63 6.57 -20.25
CA GLU A 763 -19.60 5.67 -20.81
C GLU A 763 -19.31 4.41 -19.95
N GLY A 764 -20.22 4.03 -19.04
CA GLY A 764 -20.01 2.92 -18.10
C GLY A 764 -19.08 3.29 -16.95
N LEU A 765 -17.91 2.63 -16.84
CA LEU A 765 -16.98 2.83 -15.72
C LEU A 765 -16.27 4.19 -15.79
N ILE A 766 -16.34 4.97 -14.71
CA ILE A 766 -15.82 6.35 -14.67
C ILE A 766 -14.52 6.40 -13.86
N LEU A 767 -13.49 6.98 -14.49
CA LEU A 767 -12.23 7.33 -13.82
C LEU A 767 -12.41 8.67 -13.11
N VAL A 768 -12.40 8.66 -11.78
CA VAL A 768 -12.67 9.82 -10.93
C VAL A 768 -11.39 10.64 -10.76
N LYS A 769 -11.26 11.70 -11.56
CA LYS A 769 -10.10 12.63 -11.51
C LYS A 769 -10.39 13.91 -10.74
N ASP A 770 -11.66 14.21 -10.55
CA ASP A 770 -12.17 15.43 -9.93
C ASP A 770 -13.58 15.19 -9.36
N CYS A 771 -14.13 16.22 -8.73
CA CYS A 771 -15.46 16.18 -8.11
C CYS A 771 -16.57 15.98 -9.13
N ASP A 772 -16.41 16.54 -10.32
CA ASP A 772 -17.41 16.39 -11.39
C ASP A 772 -17.50 14.92 -11.82
N ASP A 773 -16.37 14.23 -11.96
CA ASP A 773 -16.34 12.80 -12.26
C ASP A 773 -16.88 11.96 -11.09
N ALA A 774 -16.61 12.35 -9.84
CA ALA A 774 -17.18 11.70 -8.66
C ALA A 774 -18.72 11.82 -8.63
N ILE A 775 -19.22 13.02 -8.91
CA ILE A 775 -20.66 13.30 -9.00
C ILE A 775 -21.29 12.50 -10.14
N LYS A 776 -20.65 12.44 -11.31
CA LYS A 776 -21.15 11.64 -12.44
C LYS A 776 -21.25 10.16 -12.09
N ALA A 777 -20.26 9.61 -11.37
CA ALA A 777 -20.28 8.24 -10.90
C ALA A 777 -21.47 7.98 -9.96
N ILE A 778 -21.67 8.87 -8.99
CA ILE A 778 -22.79 8.76 -8.03
C ILE A 778 -24.16 8.93 -8.75
N ASP A 779 -24.26 9.88 -9.68
CA ASP A 779 -25.50 10.12 -10.44
C ASP A 779 -25.86 8.96 -11.36
N LEU A 780 -24.87 8.27 -11.93
CA LEU A 780 -25.09 7.06 -12.71
C LEU A 780 -25.67 5.94 -11.84
N ILE A 781 -25.13 5.74 -10.63
CA ILE A 781 -25.64 4.74 -9.67
C ILE A 781 -27.09 5.05 -9.30
N ILE A 782 -27.38 6.30 -8.90
CA ILE A 782 -28.75 6.73 -8.55
C ILE A 782 -29.70 6.56 -9.74
N HIS A 783 -29.25 6.90 -10.96
CA HIS A 783 -30.09 6.84 -12.15
C HIS A 783 -30.50 5.40 -12.49
N GLN A 784 -29.56 4.46 -12.48
CA GLN A 784 -29.81 3.06 -12.83
C GLN A 784 -30.54 2.31 -11.71
N GLY A 785 -30.23 2.59 -10.43
CA GLY A 785 -30.91 1.95 -9.30
C GLY A 785 -32.38 2.34 -9.19
N GLU A 786 -32.66 3.51 -8.62
CA GLU A 786 -34.03 3.93 -8.27
C GLU A 786 -34.72 4.79 -9.36
N GLY A 787 -33.95 5.37 -10.28
CA GLY A 787 -34.44 6.36 -11.24
C GLY A 787 -34.74 7.74 -10.62
N GLY A 788 -34.60 8.84 -11.37
CA GLY A 788 -34.96 10.17 -10.84
C GLY A 788 -36.49 10.44 -10.77
N LYS A 789 -36.95 11.42 -9.98
CA LYS A 789 -38.36 11.87 -9.78
C LYS A 789 -39.40 11.38 -10.81
N CYS A 790 -40.34 10.55 -10.35
CA CYS A 790 -41.47 10.05 -11.14
C CYS A 790 -42.78 10.85 -10.84
N VAL A 791 -43.55 11.19 -11.89
CA VAL A 791 -44.96 11.60 -11.79
C VAL A 791 -45.76 10.58 -12.58
N ALA A 792 -46.55 9.75 -11.91
CA ALA A 792 -47.37 8.74 -12.57
C ALA A 792 -48.46 9.40 -13.43
N VAL A 793 -48.53 9.06 -14.73
CA VAL A 793 -49.62 9.48 -15.62
C VAL A 793 -50.32 8.25 -16.21
N LYS A 794 -51.62 8.13 -15.95
CA LYS A 794 -52.49 7.08 -16.49
C LYS A 794 -52.98 7.49 -17.89
N ILE A 795 -52.77 6.67 -18.93
CA ILE A 795 -53.22 6.97 -20.30
C ILE A 795 -54.20 5.88 -20.79
N ASN A 796 -55.34 6.29 -21.34
CA ASN A 796 -56.31 5.43 -22.05
C ASN A 796 -56.22 5.74 -23.56
N ALA A 797 -56.12 4.74 -24.43
CA ALA A 797 -56.13 4.93 -25.90
C ALA A 797 -57.21 4.09 -26.61
N THR A 798 -57.79 4.62 -27.69
CA THR A 798 -58.79 3.98 -28.54
C THR A 798 -58.44 4.23 -30.00
N ILE A 799 -58.26 3.17 -30.80
CA ILE A 799 -57.94 3.29 -32.23
C ILE A 799 -59.24 3.14 -33.05
N ASN A 800 -59.54 4.15 -33.87
CA ASN A 800 -60.69 4.15 -34.77
C ASN A 800 -60.22 4.00 -36.22
N VAL A 801 -60.48 2.85 -36.85
CA VAL A 801 -60.15 2.64 -38.27
C VAL A 801 -61.41 2.67 -39.12
N LYS A 802 -61.38 3.43 -40.23
CA LYS A 802 -62.47 3.53 -41.20
C LYS A 802 -62.02 2.87 -42.51
N ILE A 803 -62.70 1.80 -42.93
CA ILE A 803 -62.36 1.04 -44.14
C ILE A 803 -63.46 1.28 -45.19
N SER A 804 -63.09 1.59 -46.43
CA SER A 804 -64.03 1.70 -47.55
C SER A 804 -63.48 0.99 -48.78
N GLY A 805 -64.28 0.11 -49.39
CA GLY A 805 -63.92 -0.62 -50.62
C GLY A 805 -65.08 -1.52 -51.10
N LYS A 806 -65.09 -1.86 -52.40
CA LYS A 806 -66.07 -2.78 -53.01
C LYS A 806 -65.65 -4.25 -52.78
N ILE A 807 -66.59 -5.06 -52.28
CA ILE A 807 -66.38 -6.49 -51.97
C ILE A 807 -66.39 -7.31 -53.26
N LYS A 808 -65.42 -8.22 -53.43
CA LYS A 808 -65.35 -9.16 -54.55
C LYS A 808 -66.40 -10.27 -54.38
N ASP A 809 -67.38 -10.31 -55.29
CA ASP A 809 -68.42 -11.33 -55.47
C ASP A 809 -69.00 -12.01 -54.22
N GLY A 810 -70.03 -11.38 -53.64
CA GLY A 810 -71.08 -12.04 -52.85
C GLY A 810 -70.67 -12.79 -51.57
N LYS A 811 -69.38 -12.82 -51.20
CA LYS A 811 -68.91 -13.51 -50.00
C LYS A 811 -69.06 -12.60 -48.78
N LYS A 812 -69.85 -13.07 -47.80
CA LYS A 812 -69.87 -12.53 -46.44
C LYS A 812 -68.48 -12.71 -45.82
N VAL A 813 -67.84 -11.61 -45.46
CA VAL A 813 -66.55 -11.62 -44.73
C VAL A 813 -66.84 -11.86 -43.26
N LYS A 814 -66.36 -12.98 -42.72
CA LYS A 814 -66.38 -13.27 -41.28
C LYS A 814 -64.94 -13.13 -40.77
N ILE A 815 -64.66 -12.03 -40.06
CA ILE A 815 -63.35 -11.79 -39.45
C ILE A 815 -63.29 -12.69 -38.20
N ARG A 816 -62.41 -13.69 -38.21
CA ARG A 816 -62.10 -14.53 -37.03
C ARG A 816 -60.60 -14.44 -36.78
N GLY A 817 -60.24 -13.73 -35.73
CA GLY A 817 -58.95 -13.80 -35.05
C GLY A 817 -59.21 -14.09 -33.57
N ALA A 818 -58.35 -14.86 -32.92
CA ALA A 818 -58.50 -15.28 -31.54
C ALA A 818 -58.26 -14.10 -30.59
N ILE A 819 -59.33 -13.40 -30.23
CA ILE A 819 -59.42 -12.42 -29.13
C ILE A 819 -60.83 -12.59 -28.55
N GLU A 820 -60.98 -12.81 -27.24
CA GLU A 820 -62.30 -12.87 -26.61
C GLU A 820 -62.96 -11.48 -26.65
N VAL A 821 -64.05 -11.37 -27.44
CA VAL A 821 -64.77 -10.12 -27.67
C VAL A 821 -65.85 -9.93 -26.61
N ALA A 822 -65.74 -8.90 -25.78
CA ALA A 822 -66.86 -8.42 -24.98
C ALA A 822 -67.73 -7.47 -25.82
N SER A 823 -68.92 -7.94 -26.16
CA SER A 823 -70.04 -7.26 -26.85
C SER A 823 -69.93 -7.09 -28.38
N GLU A 824 -70.69 -7.92 -29.10
CA GLU A 824 -71.06 -7.70 -30.49
C GLU A 824 -72.05 -6.53 -30.58
N LYS A 825 -71.67 -5.43 -31.26
CA LYS A 825 -72.65 -4.64 -32.03
C LYS A 825 -72.54 -5.05 -33.49
N ARG A 826 -73.58 -5.73 -33.99
CA ARG A 826 -73.70 -6.10 -35.40
C ARG A 826 -73.67 -4.84 -36.29
N PRO A 827 -73.00 -4.88 -37.45
CA PRO A 827 -73.01 -3.76 -38.38
C PRO A 827 -74.41 -3.60 -39.00
N GLU A 828 -74.94 -2.38 -38.99
CA GLU A 828 -76.12 -2.00 -39.78
C GLU A 828 -75.70 -1.77 -41.24
N GLU A 829 -76.30 -2.52 -42.17
CA GLU A 829 -76.14 -2.29 -43.61
C GLU A 829 -76.73 -0.93 -44.00
N LYS A 830 -75.92 -0.04 -44.58
CA LYS A 830 -76.42 1.08 -45.38
C LYS A 830 -76.18 0.82 -46.86
N LYS A 831 -77.24 0.95 -47.66
CA LYS A 831 -77.23 0.93 -49.14
C LYS A 831 -76.34 2.07 -49.66
N ASN A 832 -75.07 1.76 -49.90
CA ASN A 832 -74.18 2.29 -50.93
C ASN A 832 -72.75 1.86 -50.60
N GLY A 833 -72.44 0.58 -50.80
CA GLY A 833 -71.08 0.05 -51.00
C GLY A 833 -70.00 0.37 -49.95
N SER A 834 -70.35 0.86 -48.77
CA SER A 834 -69.41 1.24 -47.71
C SER A 834 -69.75 0.46 -46.44
N ILE A 835 -68.82 -0.38 -46.01
CA ILE A 835 -68.87 -1.01 -44.69
C ILE A 835 -68.31 -0.01 -43.68
N LYS A 836 -69.04 0.26 -42.58
CA LYS A 836 -68.50 0.93 -41.40
C LYS A 836 -68.54 -0.06 -40.25
N GLY A 837 -67.37 -0.41 -39.72
CA GLY A 837 -67.24 -1.22 -38.51
C GLY A 837 -66.26 -0.55 -37.56
N THR A 838 -66.48 -0.72 -36.26
CA THR A 838 -65.54 -0.33 -35.21
C THR A 838 -65.01 -1.61 -34.60
N ILE A 839 -63.71 -1.84 -34.65
CA ILE A 839 -63.06 -2.96 -33.98
C ILE A 839 -62.56 -2.42 -32.63
N GLY A 840 -63.20 -2.83 -31.54
CA GLY A 840 -62.71 -2.56 -30.19
C GLY A 840 -61.75 -3.66 -29.77
N VAL A 841 -60.50 -3.32 -29.48
CA VAL A 841 -59.53 -4.23 -28.84
C VAL A 841 -59.65 -4.01 -27.34
N LYS A 842 -59.90 -5.08 -26.56
CA LYS A 842 -59.88 -5.00 -25.10
C LYS A 842 -58.51 -5.47 -24.61
N SER A 843 -57.84 -4.58 -23.88
CA SER A 843 -56.61 -4.78 -23.10
C SER A 843 -55.51 -5.59 -23.79
N TYR A 844 -54.46 -4.88 -24.19
CA TYR A 844 -53.12 -5.45 -24.25
C TYR A 844 -52.28 -4.72 -23.20
N LYS A 845 -51.58 -5.49 -22.35
CA LYS A 845 -50.52 -4.96 -21.51
C LYS A 845 -49.40 -4.53 -22.47
N ASP A 846 -49.07 -3.24 -22.37
CA ASP A 846 -47.96 -2.50 -22.99
C ASP A 846 -48.17 -2.04 -24.49
N GLY A 847 -47.83 -0.76 -24.93
CA GLY A 847 -47.42 -0.36 -26.35
C GLY A 847 -47.34 1.02 -27.07
N LYS A 848 -46.14 1.59 -27.37
CA LYS A 848 -45.64 2.57 -28.46
C LYS A 848 -44.73 1.57 -29.17
N ILE A 849 -44.76 1.39 -30.48
CA ILE A 849 -44.97 2.32 -31.59
C ILE A 849 -43.74 3.21 -31.82
N THR A 850 -42.64 2.58 -32.23
CA THR A 850 -41.77 3.13 -33.28
C THR A 850 -41.45 2.04 -34.30
N GLY A 851 -41.66 2.34 -35.59
CA GLY A 851 -41.08 1.62 -36.75
C GLY A 851 -41.62 0.23 -37.08
N GLU A 852 -41.32 -0.80 -36.27
CA GLU A 852 -41.42 -2.20 -36.71
C GLU A 852 -42.78 -2.87 -36.45
N ILE A 853 -43.39 -2.67 -35.28
CA ILE A 853 -44.71 -3.25 -34.96
C ILE A 853 -45.83 -2.59 -35.78
N TYR A 854 -45.76 -1.26 -35.95
CA TYR A 854 -46.70 -0.53 -36.81
C TYR A 854 -46.63 -1.02 -38.25
N GLY A 855 -45.42 -1.32 -38.75
CA GLY A 855 -45.19 -1.94 -40.06
C GLY A 855 -45.71 -3.37 -40.18
N LYS A 856 -45.53 -4.21 -39.15
CA LYS A 856 -46.05 -5.60 -39.10
C LYS A 856 -47.57 -5.67 -39.01
N VAL A 857 -48.20 -4.88 -38.14
CA VAL A 857 -49.67 -4.85 -37.96
C VAL A 857 -50.37 -4.25 -39.19
N LEU A 858 -49.85 -3.16 -39.78
CA LEU A 858 -50.31 -2.67 -41.08
C LEU A 858 -50.03 -3.69 -42.19
N GLY A 859 -48.94 -4.43 -42.11
CA GLY A 859 -48.58 -5.52 -43.02
C GLY A 859 -49.59 -6.68 -42.99
N GLU A 860 -50.01 -7.11 -41.81
CA GLU A 860 -51.03 -8.15 -41.62
C GLU A 860 -52.43 -7.67 -42.00
N ILE A 861 -52.81 -6.44 -41.63
CA ILE A 861 -54.08 -5.84 -42.04
C ILE A 861 -54.13 -5.65 -43.57
N ARG A 862 -53.05 -5.14 -44.19
CA ARG A 862 -52.92 -5.07 -45.66
C ARG A 862 -52.91 -6.46 -46.29
N GLY A 863 -52.32 -7.46 -45.64
CA GLY A 863 -52.33 -8.86 -46.08
C GLY A 863 -53.73 -9.50 -46.07
N ILE A 864 -54.52 -9.24 -45.03
CA ILE A 864 -55.92 -9.67 -44.91
C ILE A 864 -56.80 -8.94 -45.93
N ILE A 865 -56.52 -7.66 -46.21
CA ILE A 865 -57.30 -6.84 -47.15
C ILE A 865 -56.94 -7.13 -48.63
N LYS A 866 -55.67 -7.40 -48.95
CA LYS A 866 -55.21 -7.76 -50.33
C LYS A 866 -55.90 -9.00 -50.89
N GLY A 867 -56.43 -9.88 -50.05
CA GLY A 867 -57.19 -11.06 -50.47
C GLY A 867 -58.68 -10.82 -50.78
N THR A 868 -59.22 -9.62 -50.48
CA THR A 868 -60.69 -9.43 -50.34
C THR A 868 -61.28 -8.25 -51.15
N VAL A 869 -60.46 -7.31 -51.62
CA VAL A 869 -60.90 -6.06 -52.28
C VAL A 869 -60.15 -5.87 -53.61
N GLU A 870 -60.85 -5.48 -54.68
CA GLU A 870 -60.31 -5.46 -56.06
C GLU A 870 -59.51 -4.23 -56.46
N ASP A 871 -59.58 -3.13 -55.71
CA ASP A 871 -59.09 -1.83 -56.17
C ASP A 871 -58.18 -1.19 -55.12
N GLU A 872 -56.95 -0.84 -55.50
CA GLU A 872 -55.84 -0.44 -54.61
C GLU A 872 -56.00 0.95 -53.95
N SER A 873 -57.18 1.57 -54.03
CA SER A 873 -57.45 2.86 -53.38
C SER A 873 -58.01 2.72 -51.96
N ILE A 874 -57.22 2.09 -51.08
CA ILE A 874 -57.50 2.08 -49.65
C ILE A 874 -57.04 3.42 -49.06
N VAL A 875 -58.00 4.28 -48.73
CA VAL A 875 -57.72 5.56 -48.07
C VAL A 875 -57.80 5.35 -46.54
N ILE A 876 -56.63 5.27 -45.91
CA ILE A 876 -56.48 5.35 -44.45
C ILE A 876 -56.26 6.83 -44.13
N ASN A 877 -57.29 7.52 -43.61
CA ASN A 877 -57.12 8.89 -43.15
C ASN A 877 -56.42 8.87 -41.80
N ASP A 878 -55.12 9.18 -41.79
CA ASP A 878 -54.33 9.43 -40.60
C ASP A 878 -54.71 10.81 -40.06
N SER A 879 -55.39 10.86 -38.91
CA SER A 879 -55.59 12.13 -38.20
C SER A 879 -54.42 12.29 -37.23
N ASP A 880 -53.50 13.18 -37.57
CA ASP A 880 -52.28 13.56 -36.85
C ASP A 880 -52.48 13.74 -35.34
N LYS A 881 -52.39 12.66 -34.54
CA LYS A 881 -51.99 12.66 -33.11
C LYS A 881 -51.46 11.29 -32.73
N VAL A 882 -50.15 11.20 -32.49
CA VAL A 882 -49.43 9.99 -32.05
C VAL A 882 -49.44 9.88 -30.52
N PRO A 883 -49.81 8.73 -29.91
CA PRO A 883 -49.48 8.43 -28.50
C PRO A 883 -48.79 7.05 -28.21
N ALA A 884 -47.69 7.11 -27.43
CA ALA A 884 -47.08 6.30 -26.31
C ALA A 884 -46.86 4.74 -26.15
N ILE A 885 -45.73 4.29 -25.46
CA ILE A 885 -44.83 3.02 -25.37
C ILE A 885 -45.38 1.72 -24.70
N ASN A 886 -44.82 0.53 -25.06
CA ASN A 886 -44.97 -0.83 -24.44
C ASN A 886 -43.86 -0.97 -23.43
N GLY A 887 -44.19 -1.28 -22.18
CA GLY A 887 -43.26 -1.86 -21.21
C GLY A 887 -42.32 -0.84 -20.58
N VAL A 888 -42.70 0.42 -20.63
CA VAL A 888 -41.86 1.53 -20.22
C VAL A 888 -42.68 2.45 -19.33
N VAL A 889 -42.22 2.69 -18.11
CA VAL A 889 -42.63 3.87 -17.36
C VAL A 889 -42.06 5.07 -18.12
N ILE A 890 -42.91 5.92 -18.69
CA ILE A 890 -42.45 7.07 -19.47
C ILE A 890 -42.27 8.25 -18.53
N LYS A 891 -41.02 8.71 -18.35
CA LYS A 891 -40.70 9.92 -17.60
C LYS A 891 -40.41 11.05 -18.58
N ASN A 892 -41.23 12.10 -18.59
CA ASN A 892 -41.05 13.29 -19.46
C ASN A 892 -40.83 13.02 -20.96
N GLY A 893 -41.17 11.82 -21.47
CA GLY A 893 -40.98 11.43 -22.87
C GLY A 893 -39.91 10.35 -23.11
N GLU A 894 -39.08 10.05 -22.11
CA GLU A 894 -37.99 9.06 -22.14
C GLU A 894 -38.39 7.72 -21.46
N ILE A 895 -37.65 6.66 -21.76
CA ILE A 895 -37.86 5.30 -21.23
C ILE A 895 -37.24 5.20 -19.84
N ASP A 896 -38.01 4.80 -18.82
CA ASP A 896 -37.50 4.47 -17.47
C ASP A 896 -37.03 3.02 -17.45
N ASP A 897 -35.72 2.86 -17.31
CA ASP A 897 -34.94 1.62 -17.29
C ASP A 897 -34.33 1.34 -15.92
N SER A 898 -34.82 2.00 -14.86
CA SER A 898 -34.37 1.76 -13.47
C SER A 898 -34.57 0.31 -13.01
N HIS A 899 -33.75 -0.15 -12.05
CA HIS A 899 -33.87 -1.48 -11.48
C HIS A 899 -35.28 -1.73 -10.90
N HIS A 900 -35.88 -0.72 -10.25
CA HIS A 900 -37.27 -0.78 -9.79
C HIS A 900 -38.27 -1.06 -10.92
N ALA A 901 -38.14 -0.38 -12.06
CA ALA A 901 -39.00 -0.59 -13.21
C ALA A 901 -38.81 -1.99 -13.82
N VAL A 902 -37.56 -2.46 -13.92
CA VAL A 902 -37.22 -3.79 -14.43
C VAL A 902 -37.78 -4.90 -13.55
N PHE A 903 -37.62 -4.82 -12.23
CA PHE A 903 -38.20 -5.82 -11.32
C PHE A 903 -39.73 -5.75 -11.27
N SER A 904 -40.32 -4.56 -11.40
CA SER A 904 -41.78 -4.40 -11.52
C SER A 904 -42.31 -5.08 -12.78
N TYR A 905 -41.58 -4.96 -13.89
CA TYR A 905 -41.89 -5.68 -15.13
C TYR A 905 -41.81 -7.19 -14.93
N CYS A 906 -40.70 -7.69 -14.37
CA CYS A 906 -40.51 -9.12 -14.09
C CYS A 906 -41.64 -9.68 -13.22
N LEU A 907 -42.03 -8.96 -12.15
CA LEU A 907 -43.14 -9.34 -11.29
C LEU A 907 -44.45 -9.44 -12.10
N SER A 908 -44.72 -8.46 -12.97
CA SER A 908 -45.95 -8.43 -13.76
C SER A 908 -46.05 -9.56 -14.81
N GLU A 909 -44.90 -10.01 -15.34
CA GLU A 909 -44.82 -11.15 -16.26
C GLU A 909 -45.05 -12.45 -15.50
N VAL A 910 -44.38 -12.65 -14.36
CA VAL A 910 -44.57 -13.82 -13.49
C VAL A 910 -45.98 -13.90 -12.91
N GLU A 911 -46.64 -12.75 -12.67
CA GLU A 911 -48.04 -12.71 -12.26
C GLU A 911 -49.01 -13.19 -13.34
N SER A 912 -48.68 -12.94 -14.61
CA SER A 912 -49.53 -13.26 -15.76
C SER A 912 -49.21 -14.62 -16.39
N ALA A 913 -48.05 -15.19 -16.08
CA ALA A 913 -47.61 -16.51 -16.56
C ALA A 913 -48.43 -17.67 -15.97
N SER A 914 -48.65 -18.70 -16.79
CA SER A 914 -49.12 -20.00 -16.31
C SER A 914 -47.95 -20.82 -15.73
N GLU A 915 -48.24 -21.88 -14.96
CA GLU A 915 -47.20 -22.78 -14.43
C GLU A 915 -46.35 -23.45 -15.53
N SER A 916 -46.86 -23.56 -16.77
CA SER A 916 -46.07 -24.07 -17.90
C SER A 916 -45.14 -23.02 -18.51
N ASP A 917 -45.48 -21.73 -18.38
CA ASP A 917 -44.73 -20.63 -18.99
C ASP A 917 -43.62 -20.08 -18.07
N TYR A 918 -43.74 -20.33 -16.76
CA TYR A 918 -42.74 -19.93 -15.77
C TYR A 918 -42.51 -21.03 -14.73
N GLN A 919 -41.36 -21.70 -14.81
CA GLN A 919 -41.02 -22.83 -13.95
C GLN A 919 -39.79 -22.53 -13.10
N LEU A 920 -39.85 -22.92 -11.84
CA LEU A 920 -38.76 -22.77 -10.88
C LEU A 920 -38.24 -24.14 -10.42
N TRP A 921 -36.94 -24.22 -10.17
CA TRP A 921 -36.37 -25.26 -9.33
C TRP A 921 -36.79 -25.03 -7.87
N PRO A 922 -37.14 -26.07 -7.11
CA PRO A 922 -37.53 -25.93 -5.71
C PRO A 922 -36.30 -25.80 -4.80
N VAL A 923 -35.48 -24.78 -5.01
CA VAL A 923 -34.23 -24.58 -4.25
C VAL A 923 -34.49 -24.16 -2.80
N VAL A 924 -33.62 -24.57 -1.87
CA VAL A 924 -33.65 -24.19 -0.44
C VAL A 924 -33.50 -22.67 -0.29
N ASP A 925 -34.28 -22.05 0.61
CA ASP A 925 -34.08 -20.64 0.95
C ASP A 925 -32.90 -20.48 1.93
N ASN A 926 -32.07 -19.46 1.72
CA ASN A 926 -30.91 -19.12 2.55
C ASN A 926 -30.00 -20.32 2.88
N PRO A 927 -29.46 -21.01 1.86
CA PRO A 927 -28.68 -22.22 2.07
C PRO A 927 -27.37 -21.93 2.83
N THR A 928 -27.04 -22.81 3.79
CA THR A 928 -25.79 -22.84 4.55
C THR A 928 -25.24 -24.26 4.59
N ALA A 929 -23.96 -24.44 4.92
CA ALA A 929 -23.39 -25.78 5.13
C ALA A 929 -24.13 -26.55 6.24
N ALA A 930 -24.72 -25.86 7.23
CA ALA A 930 -25.50 -26.48 8.30
C ALA A 930 -26.81 -27.11 7.79
N ASN A 931 -27.46 -26.50 6.78
CA ASN A 931 -28.67 -27.06 6.15
C ASN A 931 -28.45 -28.45 5.54
N TYR A 932 -27.19 -28.83 5.31
CA TYR A 932 -26.81 -30.08 4.66
C TYR A 932 -26.00 -31.02 5.57
N THR A 933 -25.71 -30.65 6.83
CA THR A 933 -24.85 -31.43 7.75
C THR A 933 -25.52 -31.89 9.05
N ASN A 934 -26.70 -31.37 9.43
CA ASN A 934 -27.33 -31.74 10.70
C ASN A 934 -28.86 -31.97 10.57
N PRO A 935 -29.37 -33.20 10.74
CA PRO A 935 -30.81 -33.47 10.80
C PRO A 935 -31.33 -33.13 12.22
N LEU A 936 -31.49 -31.84 12.52
CA LEU A 936 -32.13 -31.39 13.76
C LEU A 936 -33.41 -30.62 13.45
N THR A 937 -34.38 -31.33 12.89
CA THR A 937 -35.76 -31.42 13.40
C THR A 937 -36.37 -32.66 12.74
N GLN A 938 -37.19 -33.38 13.49
CA GLN A 938 -37.66 -34.72 13.13
C GLN A 938 -38.67 -34.74 11.98
N ASP A 939 -38.91 -33.62 11.30
CA ASP A 939 -40.08 -33.47 10.43
C ASP A 939 -39.88 -33.04 8.97
N GLU A 940 -38.74 -32.54 8.44
CA GLU A 940 -38.78 -32.17 6.99
C GLU A 940 -37.49 -32.06 6.13
N ILE A 941 -36.29 -32.44 6.59
CA ILE A 941 -35.09 -32.50 5.71
C ILE A 941 -34.36 -33.82 5.92
N SER A 942 -34.84 -34.86 5.23
CA SER A 942 -34.19 -36.17 5.17
C SER A 942 -33.33 -36.23 3.91
N TYR A 943 -32.04 -35.90 4.01
CA TYR A 943 -30.88 -36.48 3.30
C TYR A 943 -29.69 -35.51 3.43
N ALA A 944 -28.85 -35.67 4.45
CA ALA A 944 -27.55 -35.03 4.50
C ALA A 944 -26.61 -35.79 3.55
N ASP A 945 -26.49 -35.36 2.30
CA ASP A 945 -25.46 -35.86 1.38
C ASP A 945 -24.17 -35.02 1.56
N PRO A 946 -23.10 -35.59 2.15
CA PRO A 946 -21.83 -34.89 2.32
C PRO A 946 -21.24 -34.38 1.00
N ASN A 947 -21.60 -35.00 -0.12
CA ASN A 947 -21.16 -34.56 -1.45
C ASN A 947 -21.71 -33.17 -1.79
N ILE A 948 -22.94 -32.85 -1.39
CA ILE A 948 -23.56 -31.53 -1.61
C ILE A 948 -22.83 -30.46 -0.78
N VAL A 949 -22.41 -30.79 0.44
CA VAL A 949 -21.59 -29.91 1.28
C VAL A 949 -20.26 -29.61 0.61
N THR A 950 -19.60 -30.63 0.04
CA THR A 950 -18.35 -30.47 -0.71
C THR A 950 -18.54 -29.55 -1.91
N THR A 951 -19.62 -29.71 -2.68
CA THR A 951 -19.95 -28.82 -3.81
C THR A 951 -20.25 -27.39 -3.36
N LEU A 952 -20.90 -27.20 -2.21
CA LEU A 952 -21.16 -25.88 -1.63
C LEU A 952 -19.86 -25.17 -1.20
N ILE A 953 -18.91 -25.91 -0.61
CA ILE A 953 -17.58 -25.40 -0.27
C ILE A 953 -16.85 -24.94 -1.54
N ALA A 954 -16.90 -25.72 -2.62
CA ALA A 954 -16.31 -25.34 -3.90
C ALA A 954 -16.93 -24.05 -4.47
N PHE A 955 -18.25 -23.88 -4.36
CA PHE A 955 -18.93 -22.65 -4.75
C PHE A 955 -18.46 -21.44 -3.91
N ASN A 956 -18.43 -21.57 -2.59
CA ASN A 956 -18.01 -20.50 -1.68
C ASN A 956 -16.54 -20.11 -1.88
N ALA A 957 -15.66 -21.09 -2.12
CA ALA A 957 -14.26 -20.85 -2.50
C ALA A 957 -14.19 -20.09 -3.82
N SER A 958 -14.99 -20.46 -4.83
CA SER A 958 -15.03 -19.76 -6.13
C SER A 958 -15.47 -18.31 -5.98
N TYR A 959 -16.51 -18.05 -5.17
CA TYR A 959 -17.02 -16.70 -4.93
C TYR A 959 -16.02 -15.85 -4.14
N SER A 960 -15.38 -16.45 -3.13
CA SER A 960 -14.33 -15.81 -2.35
C SER A 960 -13.08 -15.48 -3.19
N TYR A 961 -12.73 -16.34 -4.14
CA TYR A 961 -11.66 -16.06 -5.10
C TYR A 961 -11.99 -14.90 -6.03
N LEU A 962 -13.26 -14.75 -6.45
CA LEU A 962 -13.71 -13.59 -7.22
C LEU A 962 -13.51 -12.29 -6.44
N MET A 963 -13.91 -12.27 -5.16
CA MET A 963 -13.72 -11.10 -4.28
C MET A 963 -12.23 -10.78 -4.07
N LEU A 964 -11.38 -11.80 -3.97
CA LEU A 964 -9.94 -11.63 -3.86
C LEU A 964 -9.34 -11.05 -5.15
N LEU A 965 -9.76 -11.53 -6.33
CA LEU A 965 -9.35 -10.96 -7.62
C LEU A 965 -9.80 -9.50 -7.76
N LEU A 966 -11.03 -9.16 -7.37
CA LEU A 966 -11.54 -7.79 -7.36
C LEU A 966 -10.65 -6.90 -6.47
N GLN A 967 -10.34 -7.33 -5.24
CA GLN A 967 -9.44 -6.59 -4.36
C GLN A 967 -8.03 -6.40 -4.95
N ALA A 968 -7.49 -7.44 -5.60
CA ALA A 968 -6.17 -7.39 -6.23
C ALA A 968 -6.09 -6.35 -7.36
N VAL A 969 -7.16 -6.21 -8.15
CA VAL A 969 -7.21 -5.28 -9.29
C VAL A 969 -7.06 -3.82 -8.84
N TRP A 970 -7.74 -3.41 -7.77
CA TRP A 970 -7.63 -2.04 -7.24
C TRP A 970 -6.36 -1.81 -6.41
N ARG A 971 -5.64 -2.86 -5.99
CA ARG A 971 -4.35 -2.72 -5.28
C ARG A 971 -3.12 -2.81 -6.18
N THR A 972 -3.30 -3.17 -7.44
CA THR A 972 -2.20 -3.35 -8.40
C THR A 972 -1.96 -2.06 -9.18
N ASP A 973 -0.72 -1.58 -9.23
CA ASP A 973 -0.32 -0.51 -10.15
C ASP A 973 -0.01 -1.09 -11.56
N GLY A 974 -0.43 -0.37 -12.60
CA GLY A 974 -0.16 -0.70 -14.00
C GLY A 974 -1.31 -1.37 -14.75
N GLN A 975 -1.70 -0.76 -15.87
CA GLN A 975 -2.85 -1.17 -16.68
C GLN A 975 -2.78 -2.60 -17.23
N LYS A 976 -1.61 -3.03 -17.73
CA LYS A 976 -1.42 -4.39 -18.27
C LYS A 976 -1.62 -5.47 -17.20
N LYS A 977 -1.19 -5.21 -15.96
CA LYS A 977 -1.35 -6.16 -14.84
C LYS A 977 -2.81 -6.23 -14.40
N LYS A 978 -3.51 -5.09 -14.31
CA LYS A 978 -4.95 -5.04 -14.04
C LYS A 978 -5.74 -5.85 -15.08
N MET A 979 -5.47 -5.65 -16.37
CA MET A 979 -6.11 -6.40 -17.45
C MET A 979 -5.86 -7.92 -17.38
N LEU A 980 -4.66 -8.34 -16.96
CA LEU A 980 -4.34 -9.76 -16.77
C LEU A 980 -5.21 -10.40 -15.68
N ILE A 981 -5.34 -9.72 -14.53
CA ILE A 981 -6.15 -10.20 -13.40
C ILE A 981 -7.64 -10.20 -13.78
N MET A 982 -8.12 -9.14 -14.42
CA MET A 982 -9.51 -9.00 -14.88
C MET A 982 -9.87 -10.02 -15.96
N GLY A 983 -8.94 -10.37 -16.86
CA GLY A 983 -9.16 -11.37 -17.91
C GLY A 983 -9.56 -12.75 -17.38
N GLY A 984 -9.23 -13.08 -16.12
CA GLY A 984 -9.64 -14.32 -15.46
C GLY A 984 -11.05 -14.30 -14.87
N MET A 985 -11.64 -13.13 -14.61
CA MET A 985 -12.93 -13.03 -13.92
C MET A 985 -14.10 -13.59 -14.75
N PRO A 986 -14.22 -13.32 -16.07
CA PRO A 986 -15.27 -13.94 -16.90
C PRO A 986 -15.17 -15.48 -16.92
N ALA A 987 -13.94 -16.02 -16.93
CA ALA A 987 -13.71 -17.46 -16.87
C ALA A 987 -14.17 -18.05 -15.53
N LEU A 988 -13.93 -17.36 -14.42
CA LEU A 988 -14.44 -17.76 -13.10
C LEU A 988 -15.97 -17.69 -13.02
N MET A 989 -16.57 -16.59 -13.45
CA MET A 989 -18.03 -16.38 -13.37
C MET A 989 -18.81 -17.36 -14.25
N HIS A 990 -18.43 -17.50 -15.52
CA HIS A 990 -19.17 -18.32 -16.49
C HIS A 990 -18.69 -19.76 -16.56
N GLY A 991 -17.41 -20.01 -16.28
CA GLY A 991 -16.80 -21.34 -16.34
C GLY A 991 -16.84 -22.11 -15.01
N VAL A 992 -17.00 -21.42 -13.87
CA VAL A 992 -16.97 -22.08 -12.54
C VAL A 992 -18.24 -21.78 -11.73
N LEU A 993 -18.49 -20.51 -11.37
CA LEU A 993 -19.60 -20.12 -10.49
C LEU A 993 -20.97 -20.52 -11.07
N LYS A 994 -21.26 -20.12 -12.31
CA LYS A 994 -22.54 -20.44 -12.96
C LYS A 994 -22.80 -21.95 -13.11
N PRO A 995 -21.85 -22.77 -13.60
CA PRO A 995 -22.02 -24.22 -13.67
C PRO A 995 -22.30 -24.86 -12.30
N ILE A 996 -21.52 -24.51 -11.27
CA ILE A 996 -21.70 -25.07 -9.92
C ILE A 996 -23.05 -24.65 -9.32
N ALA A 997 -23.44 -23.38 -9.43
CA ALA A 997 -24.75 -22.92 -8.95
C ALA A 997 -25.92 -23.59 -9.68
N THR A 998 -25.80 -23.76 -11.00
CA THR A 998 -26.83 -24.44 -11.80
C THR A 998 -26.93 -25.93 -11.44
N PHE A 999 -25.79 -26.58 -11.15
CA PHE A 999 -25.76 -27.96 -10.69
C PHE A 999 -26.44 -28.10 -9.31
N LEU A 1000 -26.10 -27.24 -8.35
CA LEU A 1000 -26.74 -27.21 -7.03
C LEU A 1000 -28.26 -27.04 -7.16
N ALA A 1001 -28.72 -26.08 -7.97
CA ALA A 1001 -30.14 -25.81 -8.19
C ALA A 1001 -30.94 -27.01 -8.77
N LYS A 1002 -30.27 -27.96 -9.42
CA LYS A 1002 -30.88 -29.19 -9.96
C LYS A 1002 -30.76 -30.39 -9.02
N THR A 1003 -29.92 -30.32 -8.00
CA THR A 1003 -29.55 -31.46 -7.16
C THR A 1003 -30.54 -31.60 -6.00
N PRO A 1004 -31.32 -32.70 -5.92
CA PRO A 1004 -32.28 -32.89 -4.83
C PRO A 1004 -31.60 -33.06 -3.47
N VAL A 1005 -32.16 -32.43 -2.44
CA VAL A 1005 -31.78 -32.60 -1.02
C VAL A 1005 -32.90 -33.24 -0.20
N SER A 1006 -34.13 -33.26 -0.75
CA SER A 1006 -35.27 -34.02 -0.26
C SER A 1006 -36.18 -34.38 -1.45
N THR A 1007 -37.36 -34.95 -1.19
CA THR A 1007 -38.35 -35.26 -2.23
C THR A 1007 -38.85 -34.02 -2.98
N ASP A 1008 -38.88 -32.87 -2.30
CA ASP A 1008 -39.54 -31.67 -2.78
C ASP A 1008 -38.62 -30.45 -2.85
N MET A 1009 -37.33 -30.61 -2.51
CA MET A 1009 -36.37 -29.51 -2.45
C MET A 1009 -35.02 -29.87 -3.09
N ASN A 1010 -34.41 -28.86 -3.73
CA ASN A 1010 -33.08 -28.92 -4.32
C ASN A 1010 -32.08 -28.06 -3.51
N ALA A 1011 -30.80 -28.38 -3.64
CA ALA A 1011 -29.71 -27.59 -3.07
C ALA A 1011 -29.64 -26.19 -3.71
N GLY A 1012 -28.87 -25.31 -3.09
CA GLY A 1012 -28.66 -23.94 -3.54
C GLY A 1012 -27.29 -23.41 -3.15
N ALA A 1013 -26.80 -22.44 -3.93
CA ALA A 1013 -25.55 -21.73 -3.69
C ALA A 1013 -25.63 -20.77 -2.48
N SER A 1014 -24.66 -20.80 -1.58
CA SER A 1014 -24.72 -20.04 -0.31
C SER A 1014 -24.00 -18.70 -0.31
N PHE A 1015 -23.12 -18.43 -1.29
CA PHE A 1015 -22.32 -17.20 -1.38
C PHE A 1015 -21.56 -16.83 -0.07
N SER A 1016 -21.23 -17.83 0.73
CA SER A 1016 -20.65 -17.62 2.05
C SER A 1016 -19.14 -17.39 1.96
N TYR A 1017 -18.59 -16.71 2.96
CA TYR A 1017 -17.16 -16.50 3.09
C TYR A 1017 -16.42 -17.84 3.19
N TYR A 1018 -15.46 -18.06 2.28
CA TYR A 1018 -14.51 -19.15 2.35
C TYR A 1018 -13.14 -18.59 2.72
N GLN A 1019 -12.59 -19.08 3.83
CA GLN A 1019 -11.28 -18.68 4.29
C GLN A 1019 -10.21 -19.53 3.60
N PHE A 1020 -9.48 -18.93 2.66
CA PHE A 1020 -8.27 -19.54 2.11
C PHE A 1020 -7.17 -19.64 3.17
N ASP A 1021 -6.53 -20.80 3.24
CA ASP A 1021 -5.35 -21.05 4.07
C ASP A 1021 -4.16 -20.23 3.53
N LYS A 1022 -3.37 -19.66 4.43
CA LYS A 1022 -2.16 -18.90 4.08
C LYS A 1022 -0.99 -19.79 3.65
N ALA A 1023 -1.04 -21.10 3.93
CA ALA A 1023 0.03 -22.04 3.65
C ALA A 1023 0.13 -22.50 2.17
N SER A 1024 -0.83 -22.17 1.31
CA SER A 1024 -0.79 -22.54 -0.13
C SER A 1024 -1.51 -21.52 -1.01
N SER A 1025 -1.28 -21.53 -2.33
CA SER A 1025 -1.96 -20.59 -3.24
C SER A 1025 -3.50 -20.74 -3.14
N PRO A 1026 -4.26 -19.63 -3.07
CA PRO A 1026 -5.72 -19.68 -3.14
C PRO A 1026 -6.23 -20.33 -4.43
N LYS A 1027 -5.50 -20.22 -5.55
CA LYS A 1027 -5.86 -20.89 -6.81
C LYS A 1027 -5.78 -22.41 -6.67
N ASP A 1028 -4.74 -22.92 -6.01
CA ASP A 1028 -4.58 -24.36 -5.77
C ASP A 1028 -5.65 -24.89 -4.82
N GLN A 1029 -5.98 -24.14 -3.77
CA GLN A 1029 -7.05 -24.49 -2.84
C GLN A 1029 -8.42 -24.47 -3.53
N LEU A 1030 -8.68 -23.47 -4.37
CA LEU A 1030 -9.86 -23.38 -5.22
C LEU A 1030 -9.95 -24.60 -6.14
N LYS A 1031 -8.85 -24.95 -6.82
CA LYS A 1031 -8.77 -26.10 -7.70
C LYS A 1031 -9.10 -27.40 -6.96
N LYS A 1032 -8.46 -27.63 -5.80
CA LYS A 1032 -8.73 -28.79 -4.94
C LYS A 1032 -10.19 -28.88 -4.49
N ALA A 1033 -10.80 -27.75 -4.12
CA ALA A 1033 -12.19 -27.73 -3.72
C ALA A 1033 -13.13 -28.13 -4.87
N ILE A 1034 -12.86 -27.66 -6.10
CA ILE A 1034 -13.67 -27.99 -7.29
C ILE A 1034 -13.40 -29.42 -7.76
N GLU A 1035 -12.16 -29.90 -7.68
CA GLU A 1035 -11.81 -31.32 -7.92
C GLU A 1035 -12.56 -32.23 -6.96
N ALA A 1036 -12.59 -31.92 -5.66
CA ALA A 1036 -13.35 -32.69 -4.67
C ALA A 1036 -14.86 -32.70 -4.98
N ALA A 1037 -15.42 -31.58 -5.42
CA ALA A 1037 -16.83 -31.53 -5.86
C ALA A 1037 -17.08 -32.38 -7.12
N SER A 1038 -16.16 -32.34 -8.08
CA SER A 1038 -16.22 -33.15 -9.30
C SER A 1038 -16.08 -34.65 -9.02
N GLU A 1039 -15.22 -35.04 -8.08
CA GLU A 1039 -15.08 -36.43 -7.64
C GLU A 1039 -16.34 -36.92 -6.91
N ALA A 1040 -16.89 -36.08 -6.02
CA ALA A 1040 -18.13 -36.35 -5.29
C ALA A 1040 -19.32 -36.60 -6.23
N PHE A 1041 -19.36 -35.93 -7.38
CA PHE A 1041 -20.35 -36.14 -8.44
C PHE A 1041 -19.68 -36.42 -9.78
N SER A 1042 -18.93 -37.52 -9.87
CA SER A 1042 -18.12 -37.91 -11.04
C SER A 1042 -18.87 -38.10 -12.36
N HIS A 1043 -20.20 -38.11 -12.33
CA HIS A 1043 -21.07 -38.17 -13.51
C HIS A 1043 -21.46 -36.77 -14.04
N SER A 1044 -21.19 -35.68 -13.33
CA SER A 1044 -21.52 -34.32 -13.78
C SER A 1044 -20.45 -33.77 -14.73
N ASP A 1045 -20.85 -33.47 -15.96
CA ASP A 1045 -19.99 -32.78 -16.92
C ASP A 1045 -19.84 -31.30 -16.57
N GLU A 1046 -20.83 -30.68 -15.92
CA GLU A 1046 -20.75 -29.30 -15.45
C GLU A 1046 -19.60 -29.09 -14.45
N LEU A 1047 -19.43 -30.00 -13.49
CA LEU A 1047 -18.35 -29.92 -12.49
C LEU A 1047 -16.98 -30.25 -13.09
N LYS A 1048 -16.89 -31.21 -14.02
CA LYS A 1048 -15.63 -31.51 -14.75
C LYS A 1048 -15.15 -30.33 -15.58
N ASN A 1049 -16.09 -29.64 -16.25
CA ASN A 1049 -15.77 -28.45 -17.02
C ASN A 1049 -15.30 -27.30 -16.11
N ALA A 1050 -15.87 -27.19 -14.90
CA ALA A 1050 -15.43 -26.20 -13.91
C ALA A 1050 -13.97 -26.42 -13.46
N VAL A 1051 -13.53 -27.67 -13.25
CA VAL A 1051 -12.11 -27.98 -12.95
C VAL A 1051 -11.19 -27.44 -14.04
N THR A 1052 -11.55 -27.65 -15.31
CA THR A 1052 -10.74 -27.20 -16.47
C THR A 1052 -10.70 -25.68 -16.57
N ALA A 1053 -11.79 -24.99 -16.21
CA ALA A 1053 -11.85 -23.53 -16.24
C ALA A 1053 -10.92 -22.87 -15.20
N VAL A 1054 -10.62 -23.54 -14.08
CA VAL A 1054 -9.71 -23.04 -13.04
C VAL A 1054 -8.28 -22.89 -13.55
N ASP A 1055 -7.84 -23.77 -14.44
CA ASP A 1055 -6.47 -23.72 -14.97
C ASP A 1055 -6.17 -22.40 -15.70
N ALA A 1056 -7.19 -21.84 -16.37
CA ALA A 1056 -7.11 -20.58 -17.10
C ALA A 1056 -7.17 -19.33 -16.19
N LEU A 1057 -7.40 -19.47 -14.88
CA LEU A 1057 -7.45 -18.35 -13.96
C LEU A 1057 -6.04 -17.80 -13.66
N PRO A 1058 -5.86 -16.48 -13.46
CA PRO A 1058 -4.61 -15.93 -12.99
C PRO A 1058 -4.29 -16.53 -11.61
N ASP A 1059 -3.01 -16.81 -11.36
CA ASP A 1059 -2.53 -17.23 -10.06
C ASP A 1059 -2.05 -15.99 -9.30
N LEU A 1060 -2.77 -15.62 -8.25
CA LEU A 1060 -2.28 -14.63 -7.30
C LEU A 1060 -1.19 -15.34 -6.51
N SER A 1061 0.08 -14.96 -6.69
CA SER A 1061 1.18 -15.60 -5.97
C SER A 1061 0.87 -15.62 -4.47
N GLN A 1062 1.34 -16.63 -3.75
CA GLN A 1062 1.13 -16.73 -2.31
C GLN A 1062 1.56 -15.44 -1.58
N GLU A 1063 2.61 -14.78 -2.06
CA GLU A 1063 3.07 -13.47 -1.60
C GLU A 1063 2.04 -12.36 -1.83
N ILE A 1064 1.42 -12.28 -3.02
CA ILE A 1064 0.35 -11.33 -3.31
C ILE A 1064 -0.88 -11.64 -2.45
N PHE A 1065 -1.23 -12.91 -2.26
CA PHE A 1065 -2.32 -13.31 -1.37
C PHE A 1065 -2.08 -12.93 0.09
N LEU A 1066 -0.85 -13.01 0.59
CA LEU A 1066 -0.49 -12.59 1.95
C LEU A 1066 -0.51 -11.06 2.14
N LEU A 1067 -0.34 -10.30 1.06
CA LEU A 1067 -0.45 -8.84 1.01
C LEU A 1067 -1.91 -8.34 0.89
N LEU A 1068 -2.82 -9.19 0.40
CA LEU A 1068 -4.24 -8.88 0.18
C LEU A 1068 -5.08 -9.14 1.43
#